data_AF-A0A6V8KZ18-F1
#
_entry.id   AF-A0A6V8KZ18-F1
#
_cell.length_a   1.000
_cell.length_b   1.000
_cell.length_c   1.000
_cell.angle_alpha   90.00
_cell.angle_beta   90.00
_cell.angle_gamma   90.00
#
_symmetry.space_group_name_H-M   'P 1'
#
loop_
_entity.id
_entity.type
_entity.pdbx_description
1 polymer ?
#
loop_
_entity_poly.entity_id
_entity_poly.type
_entity_poly.pdbx_seq_one_letter_code
_entity_poly.pdbx_strand_id
1 'polypeptide(L)'
;MLTDPYAHLAELFGWDGAEVAWCRRNVRLLTGAAAGGPDGADGDRLELEFLLELADLFALADKLGTGPSRAYTDIWTRVHGAADPHGAADALYELLARRAGPERWPVLARQLHDELNLRKRDALVATVLADAGGTSRDLFARFLIDVDMGAKGNTSRVREAIAAAQLYLHRYLLNLELPGGDEQARQRVKAWWRWMRNYRVWEANRKVFLYPENYLRPELRDTRTPAFRTLESDLLQGEITASTVERAYKRYLDEYTEVSRLTIAGGYVYTKDQEPGGARRLVLFGRTRTDPRRYYYRRAEFASREKLSATWEPWQPVEVQIDADQVHPVHAFGRVFVFWAVPEVVAADDPTGTTVVARTDGDQQHITGLGQTQRIRICYSFHNLTKEWAPTQTLGTGRAEPGAISDVTLLLMPRMKNADQMSVVVSCSYTVTTPPAPGATGDAARPTVRRAAALFELNPELYSEDLMAGDAAAAPDHGQVLAVMTDIEAARDQAATAERVARIFVDPVDPADVVRFDAPSGSEFWFSVDHKGGSFLCRPVPVAGTEGTRLPLISNRDRLPQWPRVDAAVELPNRKRLFFDNAERRFLLTPTRGELGDPEPTGSAWGRVRTVLAEPGAVDAVIVRGERTFVLAGHRYLRFTGTPFGAIDADYPADLAGNDDGLPDWPKVDVAFTGPDGVEYFFDNTRDRYVTSQDLDKPRPIAEFWRRPGLPDGVTTIDAAVAADGATFLISGDRYVRFARPSTPRRPRRPGKTAATAPVPATDPSYPRPLADNDDELPTDFRIAAGVLRKGIMYWFDNDRREYHEVAPDGTRTTRPTYGHSALTETGRVDAAWVAAGRLYLTTGLEYVRYTLRPDGSVPPLVDDGYPAALPWQIDTAFRREDDLYLFSGDRYARIDAEREPADLPDPLPVAGAWGNCPGTGRRRSTPRWTASRACTCSWTASTCGTPRPCRCAGRTSWPGCRSRSSG
;
A
#
# COMPACT_ATOMS: atom_id res chain seq x y z
N MET A 1 -35.63 90.12 -29.78
CA MET A 1 -35.65 88.64 -29.66
C MET A 1 -34.22 88.20 -29.41
N LEU A 2 -33.98 87.40 -28.37
CA LEU A 2 -32.67 86.78 -28.15
C LEU A 2 -32.41 85.82 -29.31
N THR A 3 -31.21 85.89 -29.89
CA THR A 3 -30.84 85.10 -31.07
C THR A 3 -30.75 83.60 -30.76
N ASP A 4 -30.58 83.24 -29.48
CA ASP A 4 -30.70 81.89 -28.95
C ASP A 4 -31.16 81.93 -27.48
N PRO A 5 -32.45 81.71 -27.18
CA PRO A 5 -32.97 81.76 -25.81
C PRO A 5 -32.45 80.61 -24.92
N TYR A 6 -32.05 79.47 -25.50
CA TYR A 6 -31.56 78.32 -24.75
C TYR A 6 -30.12 78.51 -24.28
N ALA A 7 -29.27 79.08 -25.14
CA ALA A 7 -27.91 79.48 -24.76
C ALA A 7 -27.93 80.53 -23.63
N HIS A 8 -28.90 81.46 -23.69
CA HIS A 8 -29.05 82.47 -22.64
C HIS A 8 -29.47 81.87 -21.29
N LEU A 9 -30.41 80.92 -21.28
CA LEU A 9 -30.78 80.19 -20.06
C LEU A 9 -29.64 79.31 -19.52
N ALA A 10 -28.92 78.64 -20.42
CA ALA A 10 -27.77 77.82 -20.07
C ALA A 10 -26.69 78.66 -19.36
N GLU A 11 -26.42 79.86 -19.86
CA GLU A 11 -25.49 80.80 -19.24
C GLU A 11 -26.01 81.35 -17.90
N LEU A 12 -27.30 81.70 -17.82
CA LEU A 12 -27.90 82.30 -16.63
C LEU A 12 -27.99 81.32 -15.43
N PHE A 13 -28.32 80.05 -15.70
CA PHE A 13 -28.53 79.02 -14.66
C PHE A 13 -27.39 78.00 -14.57
N GLY A 14 -26.39 78.07 -15.45
CA GLY A 14 -25.29 77.10 -15.52
C GLY A 14 -25.73 75.71 -15.99
N TRP A 15 -26.86 75.62 -16.71
CA TRP A 15 -27.37 74.35 -17.25
C TRP A 15 -26.74 74.04 -18.60
N ASP A 16 -26.74 72.77 -18.98
CA ASP A 16 -26.36 72.38 -20.34
C ASP A 16 -27.47 72.81 -21.33
N GLY A 17 -27.13 73.67 -22.29
CA GLY A 17 -28.08 74.16 -23.30
C GLY A 17 -28.72 73.05 -24.13
N ALA A 18 -28.04 71.91 -24.32
CA ALA A 18 -28.60 70.75 -24.99
C ALA A 18 -29.69 70.06 -24.15
N GLU A 19 -29.52 70.02 -22.82
CA GLU A 19 -30.51 69.48 -21.87
C GLU A 19 -31.72 70.41 -21.74
N VAL A 20 -31.52 71.73 -21.72
CA VAL A 20 -32.61 72.72 -21.72
C VAL A 20 -33.43 72.60 -23.01
N ALA A 21 -32.76 72.47 -24.16
CA ALA A 21 -33.43 72.24 -25.45
C ALA A 21 -34.16 70.88 -25.48
N TRP A 22 -33.59 69.84 -24.86
CA TRP A 22 -34.26 68.54 -24.73
C TRP A 22 -35.52 68.64 -23.86
N CYS A 23 -35.46 69.31 -22.71
CA CYS A 23 -36.62 69.50 -21.85
C CYS A 23 -37.73 70.29 -22.54
N ARG A 24 -37.37 71.31 -23.34
CA ARG A 24 -38.36 72.06 -24.15
C ARG A 24 -39.01 71.21 -25.23
N ARG A 25 -38.23 70.40 -25.97
CA ARG A 25 -38.78 69.43 -26.94
C ARG A 25 -39.73 68.43 -26.29
N ASN A 26 -39.50 68.13 -25.01
CA ASN A 26 -40.29 67.20 -24.23
C ASN A 26 -41.16 67.88 -23.16
N VAL A 27 -41.53 69.15 -23.35
CA VAL A 27 -42.26 69.96 -22.33
C VAL A 27 -43.56 69.32 -21.85
N ARG A 28 -44.20 68.51 -22.71
CA ARG A 28 -45.41 67.74 -22.37
C ARG A 28 -45.20 66.75 -21.21
N LEU A 29 -43.95 66.33 -20.95
CA LEU A 29 -43.60 65.49 -19.81
C LEU A 29 -43.53 66.25 -18.49
N LEU A 30 -43.38 67.58 -18.53
CA LEU A 30 -43.14 68.44 -17.37
C LEU A 30 -44.43 69.13 -16.91
N THR A 31 -45.17 69.75 -17.84
CA THR A 31 -46.30 70.63 -17.49
C THR A 31 -47.66 69.92 -17.43
N GLY A 32 -47.75 68.63 -17.81
CA GLY A 32 -48.98 67.82 -17.74
C GLY A 32 -50.18 68.30 -18.59
N ALA A 33 -50.10 69.44 -19.28
CA ALA A 33 -51.17 70.05 -20.03
C ALA A 33 -50.98 69.92 -21.55
N ALA A 34 -52.05 69.58 -22.26
CA ALA A 34 -52.08 69.51 -23.72
C ALA A 34 -51.98 70.92 -24.33
N ALA A 35 -50.76 71.40 -24.59
CA ALA A 35 -50.56 72.51 -25.51
C ALA A 35 -50.84 72.01 -26.95
N GLY A 36 -52.08 72.21 -27.39
CA GLY A 36 -52.58 71.94 -28.73
C GLY A 36 -52.64 73.21 -29.58
N GLY A 37 -52.20 73.11 -30.83
CA GLY A 37 -52.32 74.13 -31.87
C GLY A 37 -51.27 73.94 -32.97
N PRO A 38 -51.64 73.62 -34.23
CA PRO A 38 -50.72 73.39 -35.33
C PRO A 38 -50.38 74.70 -36.07
N ASP A 39 -49.89 75.70 -35.35
CA ASP A 39 -49.27 76.89 -35.94
C ASP A 39 -47.88 77.08 -35.34
N GLY A 40 -46.88 76.66 -36.11
CA GLY A 40 -45.49 76.97 -35.82
C GLY A 40 -45.21 78.44 -36.07
N ALA A 41 -45.10 79.25 -35.01
CA ALA A 41 -44.50 80.59 -35.08
C ALA A 41 -44.06 81.21 -33.73
N ASP A 42 -44.25 80.56 -32.57
CA ASP A 42 -43.85 81.12 -31.27
C ASP A 42 -43.00 80.13 -30.44
N GLY A 43 -41.97 79.58 -31.10
CA GLY A 43 -41.05 78.57 -30.54
C GLY A 43 -40.12 79.07 -29.43
N ASP A 44 -40.08 80.37 -29.16
CA ASP A 44 -39.07 81.04 -28.32
C ASP A 44 -39.62 81.63 -27.00
N ARG A 45 -40.90 81.42 -26.66
CA ARG A 45 -41.46 81.90 -25.37
C ARG A 45 -41.28 80.88 -24.25
N LEU A 46 -40.50 81.28 -23.25
CA LEU A 46 -40.26 80.57 -21.99
C LEU A 46 -41.15 81.20 -20.91
N GLU A 47 -42.24 80.53 -20.55
CA GLU A 47 -43.13 80.96 -19.47
C GLU A 47 -42.51 80.69 -18.09
N LEU A 48 -42.88 81.48 -17.08
CA LEU A 48 -42.27 81.43 -15.75
C LEU A 48 -42.52 80.06 -15.09
N GLU A 49 -43.70 79.49 -15.29
CA GLU A 49 -44.11 78.18 -14.79
C GLU A 49 -43.19 77.07 -15.34
N PHE A 50 -42.89 77.11 -16.65
CA PHE A 50 -41.97 76.18 -17.28
C PHE A 50 -40.54 76.31 -16.74
N LEU A 51 -40.08 77.53 -16.44
CA LEU A 51 -38.76 77.77 -15.84
C LEU A 51 -38.65 77.22 -14.41
N LEU A 52 -39.73 77.30 -13.61
CA LEU A 52 -39.77 76.74 -12.26
C LEU A 52 -39.71 75.21 -12.28
N GLU A 53 -40.47 74.56 -13.17
CA GLU A 53 -40.41 73.10 -13.34
C GLU A 53 -39.05 72.62 -13.85
N LEU A 54 -38.43 73.38 -14.76
CA LEU A 54 -37.05 73.10 -15.18
C LEU A 54 -36.09 73.17 -14.00
N ALA A 55 -36.21 74.18 -13.14
CA ALA A 55 -35.33 74.30 -11.98
C ALA A 55 -35.45 73.10 -11.02
N ASP A 56 -36.67 72.63 -10.75
CA ASP A 56 -36.90 71.44 -9.93
C ASP A 56 -36.37 70.16 -10.57
N LEU A 57 -36.57 70.00 -11.89
CA LEU A 57 -36.08 68.85 -12.66
C LEU A 57 -34.55 68.80 -12.68
N PHE A 58 -33.89 69.92 -12.95
CA PHE A 58 -32.42 70.01 -12.93
C PHE A 58 -31.86 69.80 -11.52
N ALA A 59 -32.55 70.27 -10.47
CA ALA A 59 -32.16 70.00 -9.09
C ALA A 59 -32.28 68.51 -8.73
N LEU A 60 -33.31 67.82 -9.23
CA LEU A 60 -33.44 66.36 -9.09
C LEU A 60 -32.38 65.61 -9.89
N ALA A 61 -32.15 66.00 -11.14
CA ALA A 61 -31.14 65.40 -12.01
C ALA A 61 -29.72 65.59 -11.44
N ASP A 62 -29.44 66.74 -10.84
CA ASP A 62 -28.18 66.99 -10.13
C ASP A 62 -28.01 66.07 -8.91
N LYS A 63 -29.06 65.84 -8.11
CA LYS A 63 -29.00 64.86 -7.00
C LYS A 63 -28.61 63.45 -7.48
N LEU A 64 -29.05 63.07 -8.68
CA LEU A 64 -28.71 61.80 -9.33
C LEU A 64 -27.34 61.82 -10.01
N GLY A 65 -26.77 63.00 -10.28
CA GLY A 65 -25.50 63.18 -10.96
C GLY A 65 -25.59 63.03 -12.48
N THR A 66 -26.73 63.37 -13.07
CA THR A 66 -26.99 63.25 -14.51
C THR A 66 -27.78 64.44 -15.04
N GLY A 67 -27.89 64.57 -16.37
CA GLY A 67 -28.83 65.48 -17.03
C GLY A 67 -30.27 64.92 -17.07
N PRO A 68 -31.31 65.78 -17.16
CA PRO A 68 -32.71 65.37 -17.25
C PRO A 68 -33.01 64.36 -18.36
N SER A 69 -32.40 64.52 -19.55
CA SER A 69 -32.63 63.64 -20.70
C SER A 69 -32.29 62.19 -20.37
N ARG A 70 -31.14 62.01 -19.72
CA ARG A 70 -30.60 60.70 -19.36
C ARG A 70 -31.30 60.13 -18.13
N ALA A 71 -31.67 60.95 -17.14
CA ALA A 71 -32.54 60.50 -16.05
C ALA A 71 -33.88 59.96 -16.58
N TYR A 72 -34.44 60.62 -17.60
CA TYR A 72 -35.64 60.15 -18.25
C TYR A 72 -35.41 58.82 -18.98
N THR A 73 -34.45 58.75 -19.91
CA THR A 73 -34.20 57.56 -20.73
C THR A 73 -33.72 56.35 -19.93
N ASP A 74 -32.77 56.53 -19.01
CA ASP A 74 -32.09 55.44 -18.32
C ASP A 74 -32.86 54.96 -17.06
N ILE A 75 -33.71 55.82 -16.46
CA ILE A 75 -34.45 55.49 -15.24
C ILE A 75 -35.97 55.55 -15.47
N TRP A 76 -36.52 56.72 -15.78
CA TRP A 76 -37.98 56.92 -15.81
C TRP A 76 -38.68 56.04 -16.85
N THR A 77 -38.19 56.02 -18.10
CA THR A 77 -38.76 55.21 -19.18
C THR A 77 -38.64 53.73 -18.88
N ARG A 78 -37.57 53.29 -18.21
CA ARG A 78 -37.40 51.88 -17.84
C ARG A 78 -38.39 51.46 -16.76
N VAL A 79 -38.60 52.27 -15.73
CA VAL A 79 -39.56 51.97 -14.65
C VAL A 79 -41.02 52.02 -15.14
N HIS A 80 -41.41 53.08 -15.85
CA HIS A 80 -42.83 53.37 -16.13
C HIS A 80 -43.26 53.07 -17.56
N GLY A 81 -42.33 52.98 -18.52
CA GLY A 81 -42.63 52.71 -19.93
C GLY A 81 -42.39 51.27 -20.34
N ALA A 82 -41.19 50.74 -20.05
CA ALA A 82 -40.76 49.40 -20.47
C ALA A 82 -40.96 48.30 -19.40
N ALA A 83 -41.35 48.67 -18.18
CA ALA A 83 -41.46 47.78 -17.01
C ALA A 83 -40.18 46.99 -16.71
N ASP A 84 -39.01 47.63 -16.86
CA ASP A 84 -37.69 47.11 -16.52
C ASP A 84 -37.11 47.82 -15.27
N PRO A 85 -37.57 47.46 -14.06
CA PRO A 85 -37.08 48.06 -12.82
C PRO A 85 -35.64 47.65 -12.49
N HIS A 86 -35.16 46.50 -12.98
CA HIS A 86 -33.80 46.05 -12.73
C HIS A 86 -32.80 46.89 -13.54
N GLY A 87 -33.05 47.07 -14.84
CA GLY A 87 -32.22 47.93 -15.68
C GLY A 87 -32.26 49.40 -15.24
N ALA A 88 -33.37 49.87 -14.65
CA ALA A 88 -33.44 51.20 -14.03
C ALA A 88 -32.58 51.29 -12.74
N ALA A 89 -32.62 50.26 -11.89
CA ALA A 89 -31.84 50.20 -10.66
C ALA A 89 -30.33 50.14 -10.93
N ASP A 90 -29.90 49.36 -11.93
CA ASP A 90 -28.49 49.29 -12.35
C ASP A 90 -28.00 50.64 -12.89
N ALA A 91 -28.80 51.31 -13.72
CA ALA A 91 -28.48 52.65 -14.22
C ALA A 91 -28.36 53.67 -13.08
N LEU A 92 -29.29 53.64 -12.12
CA LEU A 92 -29.23 54.50 -10.93
C LEU A 92 -27.99 54.23 -10.07
N TYR A 93 -27.62 52.96 -9.88
CA TYR A 93 -26.44 52.57 -9.13
C TYR A 93 -25.16 53.11 -9.77
N GLU A 94 -25.02 53.03 -11.09
CA GLU A 94 -23.90 53.61 -11.82
C GLU A 94 -23.83 55.14 -11.70
N LEU A 95 -24.98 55.83 -11.78
CA LEU A 95 -25.03 57.28 -11.66
C LEU A 95 -24.62 57.74 -10.26
N LEU A 96 -25.08 57.05 -9.22
CA LEU A 96 -24.66 57.29 -7.84
C LEU A 96 -23.16 57.04 -7.65
N ALA A 97 -22.60 56.01 -8.29
CA ALA A 97 -21.16 55.74 -8.26
C ALA A 97 -20.34 56.89 -8.85
N ARG A 98 -20.78 57.40 -10.02
CA ARG A 98 -20.14 58.54 -10.70
C ARG A 98 -20.23 59.81 -9.86
N ARG A 99 -21.39 60.09 -9.24
CA ARG A 99 -21.62 61.25 -8.36
C ARG A 99 -20.76 61.20 -7.10
N ALA A 100 -20.69 60.05 -6.43
CA ALA A 100 -19.98 59.91 -5.17
C ALA A 100 -18.45 60.03 -5.31
N GLY A 101 -17.93 59.72 -6.51
CA GLY A 101 -16.49 59.69 -6.77
C GLY A 101 -15.78 58.51 -6.09
N PRO A 102 -14.51 58.23 -6.47
CA PRO A 102 -13.81 57.02 -6.08
C PRO A 102 -13.55 56.89 -4.57
N GLU A 103 -13.43 58.00 -3.84
CA GLU A 103 -13.12 57.98 -2.41
C GLU A 103 -14.36 57.68 -1.54
N ARG A 104 -15.53 58.22 -1.87
CA ARG A 104 -16.75 58.06 -1.06
C ARG A 104 -17.59 56.87 -1.50
N TRP A 105 -17.46 56.44 -2.75
CA TRP A 105 -18.24 55.34 -3.30
C TRP A 105 -18.13 54.03 -2.50
N PRO A 106 -16.95 53.56 -2.03
CA PRO A 106 -16.87 52.31 -1.27
C PRO A 106 -17.68 52.31 0.03
N VAL A 107 -17.84 53.47 0.67
CA VAL A 107 -18.64 53.63 1.90
C VAL A 107 -20.13 53.58 1.56
N LEU A 108 -20.57 54.36 0.57
CA LEU A 108 -21.97 54.40 0.14
C LEU A 108 -22.42 53.07 -0.46
N ALA A 109 -21.61 52.46 -1.33
CA ALA A 109 -21.88 51.16 -1.92
C ALA A 109 -22.02 50.07 -0.86
N ARG A 110 -21.21 50.10 0.20
CA ARG A 110 -21.34 49.17 1.33
C ARG A 110 -22.63 49.40 2.10
N GLN A 111 -22.98 50.64 2.41
CA GLN A 111 -24.25 50.97 3.09
C GLN A 111 -25.46 50.49 2.27
N LEU A 112 -25.47 50.77 0.96
CA LEU A 112 -26.52 50.31 0.05
C LEU A 112 -26.58 48.78 0.02
N HIS A 113 -25.44 48.12 -0.12
CA HIS A 113 -25.36 46.65 -0.12
C HIS A 113 -25.90 46.05 1.18
N ASP A 114 -25.51 46.59 2.33
CA ASP A 114 -25.91 46.13 3.66
C ASP A 114 -27.43 46.28 3.87
N GLU A 115 -28.00 47.44 3.54
CA GLU A 115 -29.44 47.69 3.66
C GLU A 115 -30.26 46.83 2.69
N LEU A 116 -29.81 46.70 1.44
CA LEU A 116 -30.49 45.86 0.45
C LEU A 116 -30.44 44.38 0.83
N ASN A 117 -29.31 43.90 1.37
CA ASN A 117 -29.18 42.51 1.81
C ASN A 117 -30.12 42.18 2.96
N LEU A 118 -30.31 43.10 3.92
CA LEU A 118 -31.29 42.90 5.00
C LEU A 118 -32.70 42.76 4.43
N ARG A 119 -33.10 43.66 3.54
CA ARG A 119 -34.43 43.59 2.89
C ARG A 119 -34.61 42.31 2.08
N LYS A 120 -33.58 41.89 1.33
CA LYS A 120 -33.59 40.63 0.57
C LYS A 120 -33.70 39.43 1.48
N ARG A 121 -32.91 39.38 2.56
CA ARG A 121 -32.95 38.33 3.59
C ARG A 121 -34.34 38.23 4.21
N ASP A 122 -34.91 39.35 4.66
CA ASP A 122 -36.23 39.38 5.30
C ASP A 122 -37.33 38.89 4.34
N ALA A 123 -37.29 39.32 3.08
CA ALA A 123 -38.19 38.82 2.05
C ALA A 123 -38.02 37.31 1.81
N LEU A 124 -36.79 36.82 1.64
CA LEU A 124 -36.50 35.40 1.42
C LEU A 124 -36.91 34.53 2.60
N VAL A 125 -36.62 34.96 3.83
CA VAL A 125 -37.03 34.26 5.05
C VAL A 125 -38.56 34.19 5.12
N ALA A 126 -39.26 35.30 4.88
CA ALA A 126 -40.72 35.31 4.84
C ALA A 126 -41.30 34.35 3.80
N THR A 127 -40.72 34.30 2.58
CA THR A 127 -41.15 33.37 1.53
C THR A 127 -40.91 31.91 1.94
N VAL A 128 -39.72 31.58 2.43
CA VAL A 128 -39.39 30.20 2.84
C VAL A 128 -40.27 29.74 4.01
N LEU A 129 -40.57 30.62 4.97
CA LEU A 129 -41.47 30.33 6.08
C LEU A 129 -42.93 30.17 5.64
N ALA A 130 -43.37 30.91 4.62
CA ALA A 130 -44.72 30.75 4.06
C ALA A 130 -44.93 29.36 3.45
N ASP A 131 -43.91 28.80 2.79
CA ASP A 131 -43.97 27.48 2.17
C ASP A 131 -43.75 26.33 3.17
N ALA A 132 -42.80 26.48 4.08
CA ALA A 132 -42.37 25.41 4.98
C ALA A 132 -43.10 25.39 6.34
N GLY A 133 -43.70 26.51 6.76
CA GLY A 133 -44.17 26.74 8.12
C GLY A 133 -43.02 26.87 9.15
N GLY A 134 -43.33 27.41 10.33
CA GLY A 134 -42.39 27.49 11.46
C GLY A 134 -41.82 28.89 11.72
N THR A 135 -40.64 28.95 12.35
CA THR A 135 -39.96 30.17 12.80
C THR A 135 -38.56 30.30 12.22
N SER A 136 -37.95 31.49 12.30
CA SER A 136 -36.55 31.70 11.89
C SER A 136 -35.56 30.76 12.60
N ARG A 137 -35.89 30.33 13.84
CA ARG A 137 -35.11 29.34 14.60
C ARG A 137 -35.12 27.95 13.95
N ASP A 138 -36.22 27.58 13.31
CA ASP A 138 -36.32 26.30 12.61
C ASP A 138 -35.47 26.32 11.32
N LEU A 139 -35.44 27.46 10.64
CA LEU A 139 -34.52 27.69 9.52
C LEU A 139 -33.05 27.65 9.97
N PHE A 140 -32.72 28.28 11.10
CA PHE A 140 -31.38 28.19 11.68
C PHE A 140 -31.00 26.76 12.04
N ALA A 141 -31.91 26.01 12.67
CA ALA A 141 -31.69 24.61 13.01
C ALA A 141 -31.47 23.73 11.76
N ARG A 142 -32.18 24.02 10.67
CA ARG A 142 -32.13 23.27 9.41
C ARG A 142 -30.92 23.63 8.55
N PHE A 143 -30.66 24.92 8.36
CA PHE A 143 -29.59 25.41 7.48
C PHE A 143 -28.25 25.59 8.20
N LEU A 144 -28.26 25.57 9.54
CA LEU A 144 -27.08 25.72 10.39
C LEU A 144 -26.38 27.08 10.24
N ILE A 145 -27.09 28.05 9.66
CA ILE A 145 -26.65 29.43 9.43
C ILE A 145 -27.74 30.34 9.99
N ASP A 146 -27.32 31.32 10.78
CA ASP A 146 -28.25 32.24 11.43
C ASP A 146 -28.84 33.22 10.40
N VAL A 147 -30.12 33.00 10.09
CA VAL A 147 -30.87 33.79 9.10
C VAL A 147 -31.29 35.17 9.63
N ASP A 148 -31.15 35.42 10.94
CA ASP A 148 -31.50 36.70 11.56
C ASP A 148 -30.27 37.61 11.75
N MET A 149 -29.08 37.18 11.29
CA MET A 149 -27.84 37.94 11.37
C MET A 149 -27.90 39.27 10.60
N GLY A 150 -27.51 40.35 11.29
CA GLY A 150 -27.44 41.68 10.70
C GLY A 150 -26.27 41.86 9.72
N ALA A 151 -26.33 42.89 8.87
CA ALA A 151 -25.36 43.13 7.80
C ALA A 151 -23.90 43.39 8.28
N LYS A 152 -23.69 43.73 9.56
CA LYS A 152 -22.35 44.00 10.11
C LYS A 152 -21.55 42.74 10.46
N GLY A 153 -22.19 41.55 10.45
CA GLY A 153 -21.56 40.28 10.79
C GLY A 153 -20.65 39.76 9.68
N ASN A 154 -19.37 40.13 9.71
CA ASN A 154 -18.40 39.66 8.72
C ASN A 154 -17.70 38.37 9.19
N THR A 155 -17.89 37.29 8.42
CA THR A 155 -17.24 35.99 8.62
C THR A 155 -16.66 35.48 7.31
N SER A 156 -15.63 34.65 7.37
CA SER A 156 -15.15 33.95 6.17
C SER A 156 -16.04 32.74 5.89
N ARG A 157 -16.17 32.37 4.61
CA ARG A 157 -16.97 31.19 4.22
C ARG A 157 -16.52 29.91 4.95
N VAL A 158 -15.21 29.76 5.15
CA VAL A 158 -14.65 28.61 5.87
C VAL A 158 -15.01 28.65 7.36
N ARG A 159 -14.95 29.82 8.00
CA ARG A 159 -15.32 29.96 9.41
C ARG A 159 -16.81 29.66 9.62
N GLU A 160 -17.66 30.11 8.71
CA GLU A 160 -19.09 29.81 8.76
C GLU A 160 -19.38 28.32 8.56
N ALA A 161 -18.70 27.67 7.60
CA ALA A 161 -18.82 26.23 7.40
C ALA A 161 -18.35 25.43 8.64
N ILE A 162 -17.29 25.87 9.31
CA ILE A 162 -16.83 25.29 10.57
C ILE A 162 -17.90 25.46 11.65
N ALA A 163 -18.48 26.66 11.81
CA ALA A 163 -19.52 26.91 12.81
C ALA A 163 -20.76 26.05 12.56
N ALA A 164 -21.22 25.96 11.30
CA ALA A 164 -22.34 25.12 10.90
C ALA A 164 -22.09 23.64 11.22
N ALA A 165 -20.92 23.11 10.85
CA ALA A 165 -20.54 21.73 11.16
C ALA A 165 -20.44 21.48 12.67
N GLN A 166 -19.91 22.44 13.43
CA GLN A 166 -19.81 22.34 14.88
C GLN A 166 -21.20 22.33 15.54
N LEU A 167 -22.10 23.20 15.08
CA LEU A 167 -23.49 23.26 15.54
C LEU A 167 -24.22 21.94 15.25
N TYR A 168 -24.08 21.40 14.03
CA TYR A 168 -24.64 20.11 13.66
C TYR A 168 -24.17 18.99 14.58
N LEU A 169 -22.85 18.84 14.77
CA LEU A 169 -22.30 17.80 15.64
C LEU A 169 -22.77 17.98 17.09
N HIS A 170 -22.90 19.21 17.58
CA HIS A 170 -23.42 19.46 18.92
C HIS A 170 -24.89 19.01 19.05
N ARG A 171 -25.73 19.36 18.07
CA ARG A 171 -27.15 18.96 18.02
C ARG A 171 -27.31 17.44 17.89
N TYR A 172 -26.49 16.80 17.06
CA TYR A 172 -26.43 15.35 16.92
C TYR A 172 -26.08 14.65 18.24
N LEU A 173 -25.07 15.14 18.95
CA LEU A 173 -24.66 14.58 20.25
C LEU A 173 -25.68 14.82 21.37
N LEU A 174 -26.50 15.88 21.26
CA LEU A 174 -27.64 16.16 22.15
C LEU A 174 -28.94 15.44 21.73
N ASN A 175 -28.90 14.62 20.68
CA ASN A 175 -30.06 13.89 20.17
C ASN A 175 -31.19 14.81 19.66
N LEU A 176 -30.83 15.99 19.14
CA LEU A 176 -31.74 16.98 18.54
C LEU A 176 -31.88 16.83 17.02
N GLU A 177 -31.09 15.94 16.41
CA GLU A 177 -31.18 15.53 15.00
C GLU A 177 -31.99 14.23 14.87
N LEU A 178 -32.58 13.99 13.70
CA LEU A 178 -33.52 12.88 13.46
C LEU A 178 -33.00 11.53 14.03
N PRO A 179 -33.88 10.74 14.70
CA PRO A 179 -33.49 9.46 15.28
C PRO A 179 -33.12 8.46 14.18
N GLY A 180 -31.92 7.87 14.27
CA GLY A 180 -31.40 6.91 13.28
C GLY A 180 -29.88 6.74 13.23
N GLY A 181 -29.11 7.51 14.01
CA GLY A 181 -27.65 7.39 14.06
C GLY A 181 -27.15 6.15 14.81
N ASP A 182 -26.12 5.50 14.28
CA ASP A 182 -25.35 4.44 14.95
C ASP A 182 -24.82 4.91 16.31
N GLU A 183 -25.27 4.27 17.40
CA GLU A 183 -24.87 4.61 18.76
C GLU A 183 -23.36 4.42 18.98
N GLN A 184 -22.74 3.45 18.29
CA GLN A 184 -21.29 3.27 18.36
C GLN A 184 -20.54 4.42 17.68
N ALA A 185 -21.03 4.89 16.53
CA ALA A 185 -20.50 6.11 15.90
C ALA A 185 -20.67 7.33 16.81
N ARG A 186 -21.82 7.49 17.47
CA ARG A 186 -22.06 8.59 18.41
C ARG A 186 -21.08 8.58 19.57
N GLN A 187 -20.85 7.42 20.20
CA GLN A 187 -19.88 7.30 21.30
C GLN A 187 -18.45 7.60 20.85
N ARG A 188 -18.05 7.12 19.66
CA ARG A 188 -16.74 7.44 19.06
C ARG A 188 -16.58 8.95 18.82
N VAL A 189 -17.56 9.58 18.20
CA VAL A 189 -17.55 11.02 17.94
C VAL A 189 -17.52 11.79 19.27
N LYS A 190 -18.30 11.39 20.28
CA LYS A 190 -18.32 12.01 21.60
C LYS A 190 -16.94 12.00 22.28
N ALA A 191 -16.17 10.93 22.13
CA ALA A 191 -14.81 10.84 22.66
C ALA A 191 -13.88 11.88 22.02
N TRP A 192 -13.92 12.02 20.69
CA TRP A 192 -13.09 13.01 19.98
C TRP A 192 -13.61 14.44 20.14
N TRP A 193 -14.91 14.63 20.26
CA TRP A 193 -15.57 15.93 20.36
C TRP A 193 -15.07 16.76 21.56
N ARG A 194 -14.65 16.09 22.65
CA ARG A 194 -14.06 16.74 23.84
C ARG A 194 -12.98 17.76 23.51
N TRP A 195 -12.14 17.47 22.51
CA TRP A 195 -11.06 18.36 22.07
C TRP A 195 -11.29 18.94 20.67
N MET A 196 -12.01 18.25 19.77
CA MET A 196 -12.28 18.74 18.41
C MET A 196 -13.26 19.91 18.34
N ARG A 197 -14.13 20.09 19.34
CA ARG A 197 -15.14 21.17 19.35
C ARG A 197 -14.55 22.58 19.28
N ASN A 198 -13.30 22.75 19.72
CA ASN A 198 -12.62 24.03 19.74
C ASN A 198 -11.48 24.03 18.73
N TYR A 199 -11.55 24.90 17.72
CA TYR A 199 -10.53 24.98 16.67
C TYR A 199 -9.11 25.11 17.24
N ARG A 200 -8.89 25.94 18.27
CA ARG A 200 -7.56 26.13 18.89
C ARG A 200 -7.03 24.89 19.60
N VAL A 201 -7.90 24.10 20.22
CA VAL A 201 -7.51 22.86 20.90
C VAL A 201 -7.21 21.78 19.87
N TRP A 202 -8.04 21.68 18.82
CA TRP A 202 -7.78 20.82 17.67
C TRP A 202 -6.45 21.18 16.98
N GLU A 203 -6.21 22.47 16.73
CA GLU A 203 -4.97 22.98 16.13
C GLU A 203 -3.76 22.60 16.98
N ALA A 204 -3.82 22.83 18.30
CA ALA A 204 -2.75 22.44 19.21
C ALA A 204 -2.51 20.93 19.19
N ASN A 205 -3.57 20.11 19.21
CA ASN A 205 -3.44 18.65 19.14
C ASN A 205 -2.75 18.19 17.84
N ARG A 206 -3.14 18.76 16.68
CA ARG A 206 -2.48 18.49 15.40
C ARG A 206 -1.03 18.96 15.38
N LYS A 207 -0.72 20.10 15.99
CA LYS A 207 0.65 20.61 16.10
C LYS A 207 1.51 19.75 17.03
N VAL A 208 0.98 19.24 18.14
CA VAL A 208 1.72 18.28 19.00
C VAL A 208 2.09 17.02 18.21
N PHE A 209 1.21 16.55 17.34
CA PHE A 209 1.48 15.39 16.49
C PHE A 209 2.51 15.68 15.37
N LEU A 210 2.41 16.84 14.71
CA LEU A 210 3.27 17.20 13.57
C LEU A 210 4.62 17.79 13.98
N TYR A 211 4.64 18.52 15.09
CA TYR A 211 5.78 19.29 15.61
C TYR A 211 5.95 19.05 17.12
N PRO A 212 6.17 17.80 17.55
CA PRO A 212 6.31 17.47 18.97
C PRO A 212 7.42 18.29 19.65
N GLU A 213 8.50 18.64 18.94
CA GLU A 213 9.62 19.45 19.42
C GLU A 213 9.20 20.80 20.01
N ASN A 214 8.12 21.42 19.52
CA ASN A 214 7.63 22.68 20.07
C ASN A 214 7.07 22.51 21.50
N TYR A 215 6.57 21.32 21.81
CA TYR A 215 5.91 20.98 23.06
C TYR A 215 6.75 20.07 23.97
N LEU A 216 7.84 19.50 23.46
CA LEU A 216 8.80 18.75 24.24
C LEU A 216 9.54 19.72 25.18
N ARG A 217 9.22 19.60 26.47
CA ARG A 217 9.98 20.21 27.58
C ARG A 217 10.53 19.06 28.42
N PRO A 218 11.86 18.93 28.57
CA PRO A 218 12.45 17.84 29.35
C PRO A 218 11.85 17.69 30.75
N GLU A 219 11.51 18.83 31.38
CA GLU A 219 10.97 18.96 32.74
C GLU A 219 9.48 18.59 32.85
N LEU A 220 8.79 18.37 31.72
CA LEU A 220 7.37 17.95 31.66
C LEU A 220 7.20 16.52 31.17
N ARG A 221 8.29 15.75 31.07
CA ARG A 221 8.23 14.34 30.67
C ARG A 221 7.54 13.51 31.74
N ASP A 222 6.37 12.95 31.48
CA ASP A 222 5.67 12.11 32.49
C ASP A 222 6.37 10.76 32.75
N THR A 223 7.09 10.24 31.75
CA THR A 223 7.74 8.92 31.78
C THR A 223 9.16 8.94 32.38
N ARG A 224 9.38 9.72 33.44
CA ARG A 224 10.66 9.78 34.16
C ARG A 224 10.88 8.52 35.01
N THR A 225 12.02 7.86 34.81
CA THR A 225 12.50 6.75 35.67
C THR A 225 12.82 7.26 37.07
N PRO A 226 12.75 6.43 38.13
CA PRO A 226 13.17 6.81 39.48
C PRO A 226 14.57 7.45 39.54
N ALA A 227 15.57 6.81 38.91
CA ALA A 227 16.94 7.32 38.80
C ALA A 227 17.02 8.75 38.23
N PHE A 228 16.23 9.03 37.19
CA PHE A 228 16.19 10.35 36.57
C PHE A 228 15.50 11.40 37.44
N ARG A 229 14.48 11.02 38.23
CA ARG A 229 13.85 11.94 39.19
C ARG A 229 14.83 12.32 40.30
N THR A 230 15.63 11.37 40.77
CA THR A 230 16.72 11.65 41.72
C THR A 230 17.76 12.58 41.10
N LEU A 231 18.17 12.34 39.85
CA LEU A 231 19.09 13.23 39.13
C LEU A 231 18.52 14.66 39.00
N GLU A 232 17.26 14.79 38.59
CA GLU A 232 16.58 16.09 38.47
C GLU A 232 16.51 16.80 39.83
N SER A 233 16.15 16.08 40.90
CA SER A 233 16.12 16.62 42.26
C SER A 233 17.51 17.05 42.74
N ASP A 234 18.54 16.24 42.52
CA ASP A 234 19.92 16.54 42.92
C ASP A 234 20.45 17.79 42.19
N LEU A 235 20.09 17.96 40.90
CA LEU A 235 20.44 19.14 40.10
C LEU A 235 19.64 20.40 40.47
N LEU A 236 18.39 20.26 40.93
CA LEU A 236 17.53 21.38 41.34
C LEU A 236 17.84 21.90 42.75
N GLN A 237 18.35 21.05 43.65
CA GLN A 237 18.61 21.41 45.04
C GLN A 237 19.91 22.20 45.26
N GLY A 238 20.91 22.01 44.40
CA GLY A 238 22.25 22.59 44.58
C GLY A 238 22.62 23.66 43.55
N GLU A 239 23.69 24.40 43.81
CA GLU A 239 24.32 25.24 42.79
C GLU A 239 24.88 24.37 41.64
N ILE A 240 24.59 24.78 40.40
CA ILE A 240 25.04 24.08 39.20
C ILE A 240 26.52 24.40 38.95
N THR A 241 27.40 23.54 39.47
CA THR A 241 28.85 23.57 39.23
C THR A 241 29.28 22.29 38.52
N ALA A 242 30.43 22.29 37.83
CA ALA A 242 30.93 21.08 37.17
C ALA A 242 31.04 19.88 38.13
N SER A 243 31.48 20.13 39.37
CA SER A 243 31.64 19.08 40.38
C SER A 243 30.32 18.50 40.91
N THR A 244 29.27 19.33 41.04
CA THR A 244 27.95 18.88 41.50
C THR A 244 27.23 18.10 40.39
N VAL A 245 27.32 18.59 39.15
CA VAL A 245 26.78 17.91 37.97
C VAL A 245 27.47 16.56 37.74
N GLU A 246 28.80 16.50 37.80
CA GLU A 246 29.56 15.25 37.61
C GLU A 246 29.16 14.19 38.65
N ARG A 247 29.02 14.60 39.92
CA ARG A 247 28.60 13.71 41.00
C ARG A 247 27.19 13.17 40.79
N ALA A 248 26.24 14.04 40.47
CA ALA A 248 24.86 13.65 40.21
C ALA A 248 24.77 12.70 39.00
N TYR A 249 25.56 12.95 37.96
CA TYR A 249 25.61 12.09 36.77
C TYR A 249 26.25 10.72 37.06
N LYS A 250 27.35 10.65 37.82
CA LYS A 250 27.95 9.38 38.24
C LYS A 250 26.97 8.53 39.04
N ARG A 251 26.26 9.13 40.01
CA ARG A 251 25.20 8.47 40.78
C ARG A 251 24.10 7.91 39.86
N TYR A 252 23.69 8.66 38.84
CA TYR A 252 22.73 8.19 37.84
C TYR A 252 23.27 6.99 37.04
N LEU A 253 24.55 7.00 36.66
CA LEU A 253 25.20 5.88 35.96
C LEU A 253 25.33 4.62 36.82
N ASP A 254 25.57 4.78 38.12
CA ASP A 254 25.62 3.66 39.07
C ASP A 254 24.25 2.95 39.14
N GLU A 255 23.18 3.73 39.34
CA GLU A 255 21.80 3.22 39.36
C GLU A 255 21.40 2.59 38.01
N TYR A 256 21.79 3.22 36.89
CA TYR A 256 21.58 2.67 35.56
C TYR A 256 22.31 1.32 35.38
N THR A 257 23.55 1.22 35.88
CA THR A 257 24.35 -0.01 35.80
C THR A 257 23.72 -1.13 36.62
N GLU A 258 23.20 -0.83 37.81
CA GLU A 258 22.47 -1.79 38.65
C GLU A 258 21.21 -2.31 37.94
N VAL A 259 20.36 -1.39 37.46
CA VAL A 259 19.08 -1.72 36.82
C VAL A 259 19.24 -2.41 35.45
N SER A 260 20.32 -2.12 34.71
CA SER A 260 20.59 -2.73 33.41
C SER A 260 21.08 -4.19 33.48
N ARG A 261 21.61 -4.62 34.62
CA ARG A 261 22.21 -5.94 34.84
C ARG A 261 21.36 -6.87 35.73
N LEU A 262 20.08 -6.53 35.91
CA LEU A 262 19.16 -7.35 36.68
C LEU A 262 18.94 -8.71 36.00
N THR A 263 19.08 -9.78 36.78
CA THR A 263 18.69 -11.13 36.35
C THR A 263 17.21 -11.30 36.67
N ILE A 264 16.40 -11.69 35.68
CA ILE A 264 14.97 -11.93 35.91
C ILE A 264 14.81 -13.09 36.90
N ALA A 265 14.03 -12.87 37.97
CA ALA A 265 13.77 -13.83 39.03
C ALA A 265 12.35 -14.40 38.98
N GLY A 266 11.43 -13.74 38.28
CA GLY A 266 10.03 -14.18 38.17
C GLY A 266 9.21 -13.29 37.24
N GLY A 267 8.08 -13.83 36.76
CA GLY A 267 7.15 -13.05 35.94
C GLY A 267 5.73 -13.63 35.93
N TYR A 268 4.74 -12.76 35.75
CA TYR A 268 3.32 -13.14 35.70
C TYR A 268 2.55 -12.36 34.63
N VAL A 269 1.77 -13.06 33.80
CA VAL A 269 0.94 -12.44 32.77
C VAL A 269 -0.53 -12.49 33.17
N TYR A 270 -1.27 -11.39 33.02
CA TYR A 270 -2.70 -11.33 33.32
C TYR A 270 -3.43 -10.32 32.44
N THR A 271 -4.75 -10.45 32.30
CA THR A 271 -5.61 -9.40 31.73
C THR A 271 -6.24 -8.60 32.86
N LYS A 272 -6.33 -7.28 32.69
CA LYS A 272 -7.12 -6.43 33.58
C LYS A 272 -8.57 -6.93 33.47
N ASP A 273 -9.16 -7.36 34.58
CA ASP A 273 -10.55 -7.82 34.67
C ASP A 273 -10.86 -9.22 34.08
N GLN A 274 -9.85 -10.03 33.77
CA GLN A 274 -10.01 -11.38 33.19
C GLN A 274 -10.85 -11.43 31.89
N GLU A 275 -11.04 -10.29 31.21
CA GLU A 275 -11.82 -10.24 29.98
C GLU A 275 -11.11 -10.97 28.83
N PRO A 276 -11.80 -11.90 28.13
CA PRO A 276 -11.25 -12.56 26.95
C PRO A 276 -10.91 -11.54 25.86
N GLY A 277 -9.61 -11.37 25.57
CA GLY A 277 -9.14 -10.46 24.50
C GLY A 277 -8.75 -9.06 24.94
N GLY A 278 -8.79 -8.75 26.25
CA GLY A 278 -8.26 -7.50 26.81
C GLY A 278 -6.75 -7.35 26.65
N ALA A 279 -6.23 -6.14 26.90
CA ALA A 279 -4.80 -5.86 26.88
C ALA A 279 -4.08 -6.74 27.92
N ARG A 280 -3.03 -7.45 27.49
CA ARG A 280 -2.25 -8.34 28.37
C ARG A 280 -1.25 -7.50 29.14
N ARG A 281 -1.18 -7.72 30.44
CA ARG A 281 -0.22 -7.09 31.36
C ARG A 281 0.76 -8.14 31.85
N LEU A 282 2.03 -7.77 31.89
CA LEU A 282 3.12 -8.56 32.43
C LEU A 282 3.67 -7.83 33.65
N VAL A 283 3.85 -8.53 34.76
CA VAL A 283 4.67 -8.08 35.88
C VAL A 283 5.94 -8.91 35.88
N LEU A 284 7.10 -8.25 36.02
CA LEU A 284 8.40 -8.90 36.13
C LEU A 284 9.06 -8.53 37.43
N PHE A 285 9.83 -9.48 37.97
CA PHE A 285 10.78 -9.27 39.04
C PHE A 285 12.18 -9.57 38.54
N GLY A 286 13.11 -8.68 38.86
CA GLY A 286 14.53 -8.84 38.61
C GLY A 286 15.29 -8.68 39.92
N ARG A 287 16.42 -9.36 40.04
CA ARG A 287 17.31 -9.25 41.20
C ARG A 287 18.71 -8.83 40.78
N THR A 288 19.43 -8.19 41.68
CA THR A 288 20.87 -7.96 41.53
C THR A 288 21.65 -9.27 41.60
N ARG A 289 22.83 -9.28 40.99
CA ARG A 289 23.76 -10.42 41.03
C ARG A 289 24.61 -10.46 42.31
N THR A 290 24.72 -9.32 42.99
CA THR A 290 25.48 -9.14 44.24
C THR A 290 24.65 -9.50 45.46
N ASP A 291 25.30 -10.06 46.47
CA ASP A 291 24.74 -10.34 47.79
C ASP A 291 25.09 -9.18 48.76
N PRO A 292 24.16 -8.62 49.55
CA PRO A 292 22.72 -8.93 49.65
C PRO A 292 21.96 -8.58 48.37
N ARG A 293 21.05 -9.48 47.98
CA ARG A 293 20.24 -9.33 46.75
C ARG A 293 19.20 -8.24 46.93
N ARG A 294 19.10 -7.35 45.95
CA ARG A 294 18.03 -6.35 45.86
C ARG A 294 17.07 -6.75 44.76
N TYR A 295 15.78 -6.67 45.05
CA TYR A 295 14.72 -6.97 44.10
C TYR A 295 14.14 -5.69 43.52
N TYR A 296 13.84 -5.76 42.24
CA TYR A 296 13.16 -4.74 41.47
C TYR A 296 11.97 -5.37 40.77
N TYR A 297 10.90 -4.60 40.57
CA TYR A 297 9.76 -5.03 39.77
C TYR A 297 9.45 -4.01 38.68
N ARG A 298 8.88 -4.47 37.57
CA ARG A 298 8.35 -3.58 36.52
C ARG A 298 7.12 -4.19 35.87
N ARG A 299 6.38 -3.37 35.14
CA ARG A 299 5.21 -3.82 34.38
C ARG A 299 5.35 -3.52 32.90
N ALA A 300 4.68 -4.32 32.08
CA ALA A 300 4.53 -4.08 30.65
C ALA A 300 3.07 -4.29 30.25
N GLU A 301 2.53 -3.42 29.39
CA GLU A 301 1.23 -3.60 28.76
C GLU A 301 1.40 -3.86 27.26
N PHE A 302 0.86 -4.97 26.79
CA PHE A 302 0.90 -5.39 25.39
C PHE A 302 -0.42 -5.03 24.70
N ALA A 303 -0.33 -4.24 23.64
CA ALA A 303 -1.49 -3.92 22.81
C ALA A 303 -2.01 -5.18 22.09
N SER A 304 -3.33 -5.31 21.97
CA SER A 304 -4.01 -6.49 21.44
C SER A 304 -3.80 -6.66 19.91
N ARG A 305 -3.35 -7.88 19.56
CA ARG A 305 -3.47 -8.63 18.30
C ARG A 305 -2.52 -8.46 17.10
N GLU A 306 -1.83 -7.35 16.83
CA GLU A 306 -1.04 -7.29 15.56
C GLU A 306 0.37 -6.69 15.61
N LYS A 307 0.84 -6.17 16.76
CA LYS A 307 2.20 -5.61 16.85
C LYS A 307 2.91 -6.04 18.13
N LEU A 308 4.22 -6.30 18.01
CA LEU A 308 5.18 -6.50 19.11
C LEU A 308 5.37 -5.24 19.98
N SER A 309 4.42 -4.29 19.98
CA SER A 309 4.52 -3.06 20.77
C SER A 309 4.07 -3.31 22.21
N ALA A 310 5.04 -3.31 23.12
CA ALA A 310 4.81 -3.31 24.55
C ALA A 310 5.17 -1.94 25.12
N THR A 311 4.31 -1.39 25.96
CA THR A 311 4.61 -0.18 26.74
C THR A 311 5.18 -0.63 28.08
N TRP A 312 6.45 -0.31 28.34
CA TRP A 312 7.14 -0.71 29.55
C TRP A 312 7.18 0.39 30.60
N GLU A 313 6.86 0.03 31.84
CA GLU A 313 7.12 0.85 33.02
C GLU A 313 8.60 0.72 33.44
N PRO A 314 9.16 1.73 34.14
CA PRO A 314 10.50 1.64 34.70
C PRO A 314 10.58 0.57 35.79
N TRP A 315 11.77 0.02 36.02
CA TRP A 315 12.04 -0.78 37.21
C TRP A 315 11.85 0.06 38.47
N GLN A 316 11.23 -0.53 39.48
CA GLN A 316 11.00 0.05 40.80
C GLN A 316 11.56 -0.87 41.87
N PRO A 317 12.20 -0.35 42.93
CA PRO A 317 12.73 -1.17 44.01
C PRO A 317 11.59 -1.87 44.76
N VAL A 318 11.86 -3.09 45.22
CA VAL A 318 11.01 -3.85 46.13
C VAL A 318 11.65 -3.72 47.51
N GLU A 319 11.04 -2.93 48.41
CA GLU A 319 11.55 -2.69 49.77
C GLU A 319 11.24 -3.85 50.73
N VAL A 320 11.48 -5.08 50.28
CA VAL A 320 11.28 -6.31 51.05
C VAL A 320 12.50 -7.20 50.88
N GLN A 321 12.99 -7.76 51.99
CA GLN A 321 14.07 -8.75 51.95
C GLN A 321 13.52 -10.09 51.46
N ILE A 322 13.99 -10.54 50.31
CA ILE A 322 13.58 -11.79 49.67
C ILE A 322 14.82 -12.70 49.56
N ASP A 323 14.85 -13.71 50.42
CA ASP A 323 15.96 -14.66 50.51
C ASP A 323 15.72 -15.89 49.60
N ALA A 324 15.48 -15.65 48.32
CA ALA A 324 15.30 -16.70 47.32
C ALA A 324 16.05 -16.35 46.04
N ASP A 325 16.21 -17.31 45.12
CA ASP A 325 16.74 -17.05 43.78
C ASP A 325 15.64 -16.79 42.75
N GLN A 326 14.49 -17.42 42.96
CA GLN A 326 13.30 -17.32 42.13
C GLN A 326 12.12 -16.82 42.97
N VAL A 327 11.26 -16.04 42.32
CA VAL A 327 10.04 -15.51 42.91
C VAL A 327 8.88 -15.74 41.97
N HIS A 328 7.70 -15.88 42.55
CA HIS A 328 6.50 -16.25 41.81
C HIS A 328 5.43 -15.19 42.01
N PRO A 329 5.36 -14.20 41.10
CA PRO A 329 4.34 -13.18 41.17
C PRO A 329 2.97 -13.72 40.74
N VAL A 330 1.90 -13.18 41.33
CA VAL A 330 0.53 -13.49 40.89
C VAL A 330 -0.36 -12.25 41.05
N HIS A 331 -1.28 -12.02 40.11
CA HIS A 331 -2.31 -10.99 40.25
C HIS A 331 -3.62 -11.65 40.74
N ALA A 332 -3.99 -11.35 41.98
CA ALA A 332 -5.18 -11.88 42.64
C ALA A 332 -5.81 -10.79 43.54
N PHE A 333 -7.12 -10.87 43.76
CA PHE A 333 -7.84 -9.93 44.65
C PHE A 333 -7.65 -8.45 44.26
N GLY A 334 -7.47 -8.16 42.96
CA GLY A 334 -7.22 -6.80 42.45
C GLY A 334 -5.83 -6.22 42.75
N ARG A 335 -4.89 -7.02 43.26
CA ARG A 335 -3.52 -6.60 43.62
C ARG A 335 -2.49 -7.62 43.13
N VAL A 336 -1.22 -7.21 43.07
CA VAL A 336 -0.10 -8.10 42.74
C VAL A 336 0.52 -8.60 44.04
N PHE A 337 0.72 -9.90 44.11
CA PHE A 337 1.46 -10.62 45.14
C PHE A 337 2.77 -11.14 44.55
N VAL A 338 3.73 -11.41 45.41
CA VAL A 338 4.95 -12.15 45.11
C VAL A 338 5.18 -13.20 46.20
N PHE A 339 5.43 -14.44 45.78
CA PHE A 339 5.66 -15.58 46.66
C PHE A 339 7.06 -16.15 46.47
N TRP A 340 7.64 -16.68 47.54
CA TRP A 340 8.92 -17.38 47.50
C TRP A 340 8.99 -18.42 48.62
N ALA A 341 9.84 -19.43 48.44
CA ALA A 341 10.05 -20.49 49.43
C ALA A 341 11.49 -20.42 49.96
N VAL A 342 11.64 -20.58 51.27
CA VAL A 342 12.92 -20.55 51.96
C VAL A 342 13.08 -21.84 52.76
N PRO A 343 14.12 -22.66 52.52
CA PRO A 343 14.46 -23.76 53.40
C PRO A 343 15.07 -23.20 54.69
N GLU A 344 14.52 -23.57 55.83
CA GLU A 344 15.04 -23.16 57.13
C GLU A 344 15.41 -24.39 57.97
N VAL A 345 16.51 -24.26 58.70
CA VAL A 345 16.99 -25.29 59.63
C VAL A 345 16.11 -25.26 60.87
N VAL A 346 15.55 -26.42 61.21
CA VAL A 346 14.81 -26.61 62.46
C VAL A 346 15.83 -26.96 63.54
N ALA A 347 15.83 -26.18 64.63
CA ALA A 347 16.68 -26.47 65.78
C ALA A 347 16.27 -27.82 66.39
N ALA A 348 17.26 -28.66 66.72
CA ALA A 348 17.02 -29.92 67.42
C ALA A 348 16.65 -29.63 68.89
N ASP A 349 15.73 -30.42 69.45
CA ASP A 349 15.28 -30.28 70.84
C ASP A 349 16.37 -30.62 71.88
N ASP A 350 17.51 -31.22 71.48
CA ASP A 350 18.62 -31.57 72.38
C ASP A 350 20.01 -31.21 71.76
N PRO A 351 20.77 -30.24 72.33
CA PRO A 351 21.97 -29.68 71.71
C PRO A 351 23.26 -30.52 71.85
N THR A 352 23.22 -31.70 72.48
CA THR A 352 24.43 -32.52 72.74
C THR A 352 24.76 -33.57 71.67
N GLY A 353 23.93 -33.72 70.62
CA GLY A 353 24.05 -34.79 69.62
C GLY A 353 24.72 -34.46 68.28
N THR A 354 25.45 -33.34 68.13
CA THR A 354 26.05 -32.98 66.83
C THR A 354 27.32 -33.80 66.56
N THR A 355 27.19 -34.92 65.85
CA THR A 355 28.35 -35.68 65.35
C THR A 355 28.87 -35.05 64.06
N VAL A 356 30.05 -34.44 64.13
CA VAL A 356 30.78 -33.89 62.97
C VAL A 356 31.71 -34.99 62.44
N VAL A 357 31.57 -35.35 61.17
CA VAL A 357 32.53 -36.24 60.49
C VAL A 357 33.40 -35.38 59.57
N ALA A 358 34.68 -35.27 59.92
CA ALA A 358 35.68 -34.70 59.03
C ALA A 358 36.22 -35.79 58.11
N ARG A 359 36.06 -35.63 56.79
CA ARG A 359 36.79 -36.42 55.79
C ARG A 359 37.84 -35.52 55.13
N THR A 360 39.09 -35.98 55.15
CA THR A 360 40.21 -35.29 54.51
C THR A 360 40.48 -35.98 53.18
N ASP A 361 40.43 -35.25 52.08
CA ASP A 361 40.83 -35.74 50.76
C ASP A 361 41.91 -34.80 50.22
N GLY A 362 43.17 -35.25 50.26
CA GLY A 362 44.34 -34.40 50.00
C GLY A 362 44.47 -33.22 50.97
N ASP A 363 44.76 -32.02 50.44
CA ASP A 363 44.95 -30.77 51.20
C ASP A 363 43.64 -30.06 51.58
N GLN A 364 42.47 -30.65 51.29
CA GLN A 364 41.17 -30.10 51.66
C GLN A 364 40.44 -30.97 52.69
N GLN A 365 40.11 -30.35 53.84
CA GLN A 365 39.22 -30.92 54.84
C GLN A 365 37.76 -30.62 54.49
N HIS A 366 36.98 -31.67 54.21
CA HIS A 366 35.52 -31.58 54.10
C HIS A 366 34.89 -31.89 55.46
N ILE A 367 34.34 -30.85 56.10
CA ILE A 367 33.54 -30.97 57.33
C ILE A 367 32.08 -31.14 56.91
N THR A 368 31.51 -32.33 57.09
CA THR A 368 30.10 -32.60 56.80
C THR A 368 29.33 -32.72 58.11
N GLY A 369 28.46 -31.75 58.41
CA GLY A 369 27.51 -31.87 59.51
C GLY A 369 26.45 -32.93 59.16
N LEU A 370 26.37 -34.00 59.95
CA LEU A 370 25.33 -35.02 59.76
C LEU A 370 24.01 -34.52 60.34
N GLY A 371 22.95 -34.52 59.51
CA GLY A 371 21.56 -34.60 59.96
C GLY A 371 20.92 -33.33 60.52
N GLN A 372 21.00 -32.19 59.83
CA GLN A 372 20.10 -31.07 60.16
C GLN A 372 18.70 -31.32 59.58
N THR A 373 17.70 -31.30 60.45
CA THR A 373 16.29 -31.29 60.05
C THR A 373 15.98 -29.93 59.42
N GLN A 374 15.47 -29.93 58.19
CA GLN A 374 15.05 -28.71 57.51
C GLN A 374 13.55 -28.73 57.28
N ARG A 375 12.93 -27.56 57.19
CA ARG A 375 11.55 -27.40 56.71
C ARG A 375 11.48 -26.28 55.70
N ILE A 376 10.47 -26.32 54.84
CA ILE A 376 10.22 -25.24 53.88
C ILE A 376 9.26 -24.21 54.48
N ARG A 377 9.62 -22.93 54.42
CA ARG A 377 8.74 -21.80 54.77
C ARG A 377 8.33 -21.04 53.53
N ILE A 378 7.03 -20.95 53.27
CA ILE A 378 6.51 -20.22 52.11
C ILE A 378 6.14 -18.82 52.58
N CYS A 379 6.74 -17.82 51.92
CA CYS A 379 6.58 -16.41 52.23
C CYS A 379 5.85 -15.69 51.11
N TYR A 380 5.20 -14.58 51.42
CA TYR A 380 4.63 -13.70 50.42
C TYR A 380 4.64 -12.23 50.84
N SER A 381 4.53 -11.36 49.84
CA SER A 381 4.28 -9.93 50.00
C SER A 381 3.31 -9.46 48.91
N PHE A 382 2.66 -8.32 49.09
CA PHE A 382 1.68 -7.79 48.16
C PHE A 382 1.66 -6.27 48.12
N HIS A 383 1.13 -5.71 47.03
CA HIS A 383 0.83 -4.28 46.96
C HIS A 383 -0.37 -3.91 47.81
N ASN A 384 -0.17 -2.95 48.71
CA ASN A 384 -1.26 -2.26 49.39
C ASN A 384 -1.98 -1.26 48.44
N LEU A 385 -2.96 -0.52 48.96
CA LEU A 385 -3.70 0.48 48.17
C LEU A 385 -2.84 1.67 47.70
N THR A 386 -1.72 1.95 48.38
CA THR A 386 -0.74 2.98 47.99
C THR A 386 0.28 2.49 46.96
N LYS A 387 0.23 1.19 46.59
CA LYS A 387 1.18 0.50 45.71
C LYS A 387 2.59 0.34 46.31
N GLU A 388 2.69 0.35 47.63
CA GLU A 388 3.90 -0.05 48.36
C GLU A 388 3.83 -1.55 48.70
N TRP A 389 4.99 -2.17 48.86
CA TRP A 389 5.08 -3.57 49.23
C TRP A 389 4.87 -3.75 50.73
N ALA A 390 3.96 -4.63 51.12
CA ALA A 390 3.77 -4.99 52.52
C ALA A 390 5.00 -5.75 53.06
N PRO A 391 5.30 -5.66 54.37
CA PRO A 391 6.34 -6.49 54.99
C PRO A 391 6.10 -7.98 54.76
N THR A 392 7.19 -8.77 54.73
CA THR A 392 7.14 -10.22 54.51
C THR A 392 6.12 -10.90 55.42
N GLN A 393 5.17 -11.61 54.81
CA GLN A 393 4.20 -12.48 55.48
C GLN A 393 4.59 -13.94 55.29
N THR A 394 4.21 -14.80 56.23
CA THR A 394 4.38 -16.26 56.10
C THR A 394 3.03 -16.87 55.75
N LEU A 395 2.98 -17.61 54.63
CA LEU A 395 1.79 -18.38 54.23
C LEU A 395 1.65 -19.64 55.08
N GLY A 396 2.76 -20.32 55.33
CA GLY A 396 2.80 -21.56 56.09
C GLY A 396 4.18 -22.21 56.06
N THR A 397 4.37 -23.20 56.92
CA THR A 397 5.58 -24.02 56.98
C THR A 397 5.25 -25.47 56.67
N GLY A 398 6.00 -26.10 55.77
CA GLY A 398 5.87 -27.52 55.50
C GLY A 398 6.35 -28.38 56.66
N ARG A 399 6.21 -29.70 56.49
CA ARG A 399 6.69 -30.71 57.45
C ARG A 399 8.19 -30.58 57.68
N ALA A 400 8.63 -30.86 58.90
CA ALA A 400 10.05 -31.00 59.24
C ALA A 400 10.61 -32.30 58.65
N GLU A 401 11.67 -32.20 57.86
CA GLU A 401 12.26 -33.29 57.08
C GLU A 401 13.69 -33.58 57.56
N PRO A 402 14.03 -34.86 57.83
CA PRO A 402 15.32 -35.23 58.41
C PRO A 402 16.44 -35.26 57.36
N GLY A 403 16.79 -34.11 56.77
CA GLY A 403 17.83 -34.01 55.75
C GLY A 403 17.85 -32.66 55.04
N ALA A 404 18.74 -32.51 54.06
CA ALA A 404 18.85 -31.29 53.27
C ALA A 404 17.73 -31.23 52.22
N ILE A 405 17.08 -30.06 52.11
CA ILE A 405 16.07 -29.75 51.11
C ILE A 405 16.75 -29.11 49.89
N SER A 406 16.50 -29.65 48.70
CA SER A 406 16.96 -29.14 47.40
C SER A 406 15.83 -29.16 46.37
N ASP A 407 16.07 -28.57 45.19
CA ASP A 407 15.14 -28.59 44.03
C ASP A 407 13.73 -28.05 44.36
N VAL A 408 13.67 -27.00 45.19
CA VAL A 408 12.41 -26.39 45.61
C VAL A 408 11.72 -25.75 44.40
N THR A 409 10.51 -26.21 44.10
CA THR A 409 9.66 -25.71 43.02
C THR A 409 8.34 -25.24 43.60
N LEU A 410 8.03 -23.96 43.42
CA LEU A 410 6.76 -23.37 43.83
C LEU A 410 5.86 -23.19 42.60
N LEU A 411 4.58 -23.51 42.72
CA LEU A 411 3.55 -23.33 41.70
C LEU A 411 2.35 -22.62 42.30
N LEU A 412 1.89 -21.56 41.62
CA LEU A 412 0.71 -20.82 42.03
C LEU A 412 -0.42 -20.93 41.02
N MET A 413 -1.62 -21.16 41.53
CA MET A 413 -2.83 -21.22 40.74
C MET A 413 -3.89 -20.30 41.34
N PRO A 414 -4.16 -19.13 40.72
CA PRO A 414 -5.35 -18.38 41.03
C PRO A 414 -6.58 -19.18 40.59
N ARG A 415 -7.51 -19.42 41.51
CA ARG A 415 -8.71 -20.22 41.31
C ARG A 415 -9.95 -19.41 41.65
N MET A 416 -11.02 -19.57 40.87
CA MET A 416 -12.35 -19.13 41.26
C MET A 416 -13.05 -20.29 41.96
N LYS A 417 -13.38 -20.13 43.26
CA LYS A 417 -14.23 -21.09 44.00
C LYS A 417 -15.68 -20.99 43.53
N ASN A 418 -16.19 -19.76 43.38
CA ASN A 418 -17.53 -19.41 42.88
C ASN A 418 -17.45 -18.11 42.04
N ALA A 419 -18.56 -17.64 41.47
CA ALA A 419 -18.62 -16.43 40.61
C ALA A 419 -17.93 -15.19 41.20
N ASP A 420 -17.94 -15.04 42.53
CA ASP A 420 -17.39 -13.87 43.24
C ASP A 420 -16.23 -14.19 44.22
N GLN A 421 -15.87 -15.46 44.39
CA GLN A 421 -14.87 -15.87 45.39
C GLN A 421 -13.64 -16.46 44.73
N MET A 422 -12.58 -15.65 44.66
CA MET A 422 -11.25 -16.04 44.20
C MET A 422 -10.43 -16.60 45.37
N SER A 423 -9.52 -17.54 45.12
CA SER A 423 -8.46 -17.98 46.04
C SER A 423 -7.16 -18.20 45.27
N VAL A 424 -6.04 -18.30 45.97
CA VAL A 424 -4.74 -18.65 45.39
C VAL A 424 -4.25 -19.94 46.03
N VAL A 425 -4.16 -21.01 45.25
CA VAL A 425 -3.58 -22.27 45.69
C VAL A 425 -2.08 -22.24 45.44
N VAL A 426 -1.29 -22.58 46.45
CA VAL A 426 0.17 -22.57 46.42
C VAL A 426 0.67 -23.98 46.72
N SER A 427 1.29 -24.60 45.71
CA SER A 427 1.95 -25.90 45.83
C SER A 427 3.46 -25.71 45.86
N CYS A 428 4.14 -26.37 46.79
CA CYS A 428 5.59 -26.35 46.91
C CYS A 428 6.09 -27.79 46.91
N SER A 429 6.84 -28.19 45.89
CA SER A 429 7.49 -29.51 45.81
C SER A 429 9.00 -29.39 45.99
N TYR A 430 9.64 -30.38 46.60
CA TYR A 430 11.07 -30.35 46.88
C TYR A 430 11.65 -31.75 47.08
N THR A 431 12.97 -31.86 46.95
CA THR A 431 13.74 -33.09 47.18
C THR A 431 14.34 -33.06 48.57
N VAL A 432 14.19 -34.14 49.33
CA VAL A 432 14.83 -34.35 50.62
C VAL A 432 15.95 -35.36 50.44
N THR A 433 17.19 -34.95 50.70
CA THR A 433 18.36 -35.82 50.70
C THR A 433 18.75 -36.10 52.14
N THR A 434 18.52 -37.33 52.56
CA THR A 434 18.82 -37.78 53.92
C THR A 434 20.17 -38.51 53.91
N PRO A 435 21.13 -38.07 54.75
CA PRO A 435 22.44 -38.73 54.81
C PRO A 435 22.29 -40.16 55.37
N PRO A 436 23.11 -41.11 54.92
CA PRO A 436 23.06 -42.49 55.40
C PRO A 436 23.38 -42.55 56.90
N ALA A 437 22.79 -43.53 57.60
CA ALA A 437 23.01 -43.72 59.02
C ALA A 437 24.51 -43.96 59.33
N PRO A 438 25.04 -43.44 60.45
CA PRO A 438 26.45 -43.63 60.81
C PRO A 438 26.80 -45.13 60.88
N GLY A 439 27.81 -45.56 60.11
CA GLY A 439 28.28 -46.96 60.10
C GLY A 439 27.60 -47.88 59.06
N ALA A 440 26.73 -47.36 58.19
CA ALA A 440 26.09 -48.16 57.15
C ALA A 440 27.08 -48.64 56.06
N THR A 441 27.02 -49.92 55.69
CA THR A 441 27.85 -50.55 54.65
C THR A 441 26.99 -51.14 53.52
N GLY A 442 27.51 -51.19 52.30
CA GLY A 442 26.78 -51.70 51.14
C GLY A 442 25.75 -50.71 50.61
N ASP A 443 24.59 -51.17 50.13
CA ASP A 443 23.52 -50.31 49.60
C ASP A 443 22.98 -49.30 50.63
N ALA A 444 23.13 -49.58 51.92
CA ALA A 444 22.75 -48.67 53.02
C ALA A 444 23.70 -47.47 53.20
N ALA A 445 24.87 -47.47 52.53
CA ALA A 445 25.82 -46.35 52.55
C ALA A 445 25.46 -45.23 51.56
N ARG A 446 24.42 -45.39 50.74
CA ARG A 446 23.95 -44.36 49.80
C ARG A 446 22.95 -43.43 50.49
N PRO A 447 23.02 -42.11 50.24
CA PRO A 447 22.01 -41.17 50.73
C PRO A 447 20.63 -41.50 50.14
N THR A 448 19.60 -41.44 50.99
CA THR A 448 18.22 -41.68 50.57
C THR A 448 17.61 -40.37 50.06
N VAL A 449 17.19 -40.39 48.80
CA VAL A 449 16.58 -39.25 48.11
C VAL A 449 15.08 -39.49 47.99
N ARG A 450 14.26 -38.57 48.53
CA ARG A 450 12.79 -38.65 48.48
C ARG A 450 12.21 -37.32 47.98
N ARG A 451 11.11 -37.36 47.25
CA ARG A 451 10.30 -36.16 46.94
C ARG A 451 9.23 -35.93 47.99
N ALA A 452 9.02 -34.67 48.36
CA ALA A 452 7.99 -34.21 49.27
C ALA A 452 7.30 -32.96 48.71
N ALA A 453 6.14 -32.61 49.28
CA ALA A 453 5.38 -31.43 48.89
C ALA A 453 4.62 -30.82 50.07
N ALA A 454 4.29 -29.53 49.97
CA ALA A 454 3.40 -28.79 50.85
C ALA A 454 2.36 -28.03 50.01
N LEU A 455 1.12 -27.93 50.50
CA LEU A 455 0.01 -27.34 49.75
C LEU A 455 -0.81 -26.43 50.66
N PHE A 456 -0.92 -25.16 50.27
CA PHE A 456 -1.66 -24.15 51.02
C PHE A 456 -2.65 -23.41 50.12
N GLU A 457 -3.70 -22.86 50.71
CA GLU A 457 -4.65 -21.98 50.03
C GLU A 457 -4.73 -20.63 50.72
N LEU A 458 -4.59 -19.54 49.95
CA LEU A 458 -4.76 -18.17 50.40
C LEU A 458 -6.11 -17.61 49.93
N ASN A 459 -6.93 -17.15 50.87
CA ASN A 459 -8.23 -16.54 50.58
C ASN A 459 -8.14 -15.00 50.44
N PRO A 460 -9.17 -14.29 49.92
CA PRO A 460 -9.14 -12.84 49.72
C PRO A 460 -8.87 -12.04 50.99
N GLU A 461 -9.35 -12.56 52.12
CA GLU A 461 -9.17 -12.03 53.48
C GLU A 461 -7.76 -12.28 54.06
N LEU A 462 -6.83 -12.79 53.25
CA LEU A 462 -5.43 -13.09 53.61
C LEU A 462 -5.21 -14.21 54.65
N TYR A 463 -6.25 -14.98 54.97
CA TYR A 463 -6.09 -16.22 55.75
C TYR A 463 -5.58 -17.37 54.88
N SER A 464 -4.63 -18.11 55.43
CA SER A 464 -4.03 -19.31 54.83
C SER A 464 -4.58 -20.59 55.45
N GLU A 465 -4.89 -21.58 54.62
CA GLU A 465 -5.33 -22.90 55.03
C GLU A 465 -4.32 -23.96 54.55
N ASP A 466 -3.90 -24.88 55.44
CA ASP A 466 -3.05 -26.02 55.09
C ASP A 466 -3.94 -27.18 54.61
N LEU A 467 -3.88 -27.47 53.31
CA LEU A 467 -4.72 -28.49 52.68
C LEU A 467 -4.23 -29.92 52.95
N MET A 468 -3.06 -30.09 53.57
CA MET A 468 -2.46 -31.38 53.89
C MET A 468 -2.56 -31.75 55.39
N ALA A 469 -3.01 -30.83 56.25
CA ALA A 469 -3.00 -30.98 57.72
C ALA A 469 -4.27 -31.62 58.34
N GLY A 470 -5.17 -32.22 57.55
CA GLY A 470 -6.43 -32.78 58.05
C GLY A 470 -6.31 -34.14 58.75
N ASP A 471 -7.08 -34.35 59.82
CA ASP A 471 -7.40 -35.66 60.39
C ASP A 471 -8.03 -36.57 59.32
N ALA A 472 -7.69 -37.86 59.32
CA ALA A 472 -8.14 -38.87 58.36
C ALA A 472 -9.68 -39.06 58.24
N ALA A 473 -10.47 -38.30 59.01
CA ALA A 473 -11.93 -38.32 59.01
C ALA A 473 -12.60 -37.23 58.13
N ALA A 474 -11.84 -36.24 57.64
CA ALA A 474 -12.29 -35.29 56.63
C ALA A 474 -11.28 -35.31 55.48
N ALA A 475 -11.29 -36.41 54.72
CA ALA A 475 -10.40 -36.57 53.59
C ALA A 475 -10.58 -35.37 52.63
N PRO A 476 -9.52 -34.63 52.27
CA PRO A 476 -9.60 -33.66 51.19
C PRO A 476 -10.13 -34.38 49.95
N ASP A 477 -11.04 -33.74 49.21
CA ASP A 477 -11.67 -34.32 48.03
C ASP A 477 -10.60 -34.97 47.15
N HIS A 478 -10.67 -36.30 46.99
CA HIS A 478 -9.60 -37.11 46.42
C HIS A 478 -9.20 -36.64 45.00
N GLY A 479 -10.11 -35.92 44.33
CA GLY A 479 -9.87 -35.26 43.05
C GLY A 479 -8.93 -34.04 43.09
N GLN A 480 -8.85 -33.30 44.21
CA GLN A 480 -7.95 -32.14 44.35
C GLN A 480 -6.48 -32.55 44.51
N VAL A 481 -6.22 -33.60 45.29
CA VAL A 481 -4.87 -34.17 45.43
C VAL A 481 -4.40 -34.80 44.11
N LEU A 482 -5.31 -35.44 43.37
CA LEU A 482 -5.02 -36.03 42.06
C LEU A 482 -4.75 -34.96 40.99
N ALA A 483 -5.47 -33.84 41.00
CA ALA A 483 -5.21 -32.69 40.13
C ALA A 483 -3.83 -32.07 40.42
N VAL A 484 -3.48 -31.84 41.68
CA VAL A 484 -2.14 -31.35 42.09
C VAL A 484 -1.04 -32.34 41.71
N MET A 485 -1.30 -33.66 41.78
CA MET A 485 -0.37 -34.68 41.27
C MET A 485 -0.22 -34.65 39.74
N THR A 486 -1.29 -34.35 39.01
CA THR A 486 -1.27 -34.17 37.55
C THR A 486 -0.47 -32.90 37.18
N ASP A 487 -0.54 -31.85 38.01
CA ASP A 487 0.26 -30.63 37.85
C ASP A 487 1.75 -30.82 38.21
N ILE A 488 2.07 -31.71 39.15
CA ILE A 488 3.46 -32.17 39.41
C ILE A 488 4.02 -32.93 38.19
N GLU A 489 3.18 -33.73 37.50
CA GLU A 489 3.54 -34.39 36.24
C GLU A 489 3.70 -33.38 35.08
N ALA A 490 2.89 -32.31 35.05
CA ALA A 490 3.10 -31.20 34.11
C ALA A 490 4.35 -30.36 34.43
N ALA A 491 4.72 -30.21 35.71
CA ALA A 491 5.98 -29.58 36.14
C ALA A 491 7.21 -30.40 35.72
N ARG A 492 7.08 -31.72 35.60
CA ARG A 492 8.10 -32.57 34.99
C ARG A 492 8.27 -32.29 33.49
N ASP A 493 7.20 -31.94 32.76
CA ASP A 493 7.28 -31.47 31.37
C ASP A 493 7.90 -30.06 31.25
N GLN A 494 7.85 -29.24 32.32
CA GLN A 494 8.54 -27.94 32.38
C GLN A 494 10.07 -28.11 32.38
N ALA A 495 10.61 -29.10 33.11
CA ALA A 495 12.06 -29.39 33.11
C ALA A 495 12.56 -29.87 31.73
N ALA A 496 11.79 -30.73 31.05
CA ALA A 496 12.09 -31.17 29.68
C ALA A 496 12.03 -30.01 28.66
N THR A 497 11.23 -28.97 28.94
CA THR A 497 11.11 -27.78 28.08
C THR A 497 12.26 -26.78 28.30
N ALA A 498 12.74 -26.59 29.54
CA ALA A 498 13.92 -25.77 29.82
C ALA A 498 15.17 -26.34 29.11
N GLU A 499 15.36 -27.66 29.13
CA GLU A 499 16.41 -28.33 28.35
C GLU A 499 16.24 -28.16 26.83
N ARG A 500 15.00 -28.14 26.32
CA ARG A 500 14.74 -27.86 24.89
C ARG A 500 15.05 -26.41 24.51
N VAL A 501 14.77 -25.46 25.41
CA VAL A 501 15.09 -24.04 25.23
C VAL A 501 16.60 -23.81 25.28
N ALA A 502 17.33 -24.47 26.18
CA ALA A 502 18.78 -24.41 26.25
C ALA A 502 19.47 -24.85 24.94
N ARG A 503 18.85 -25.77 24.18
CA ARG A 503 19.33 -26.23 22.86
C ARG A 503 19.10 -25.24 21.72
N ILE A 504 18.34 -24.16 21.94
CA ILE A 504 18.11 -23.11 20.93
C ILE A 504 19.37 -22.26 20.76
N PHE A 505 20.15 -22.08 21.83
CA PHE A 505 21.35 -21.27 21.82
C PHE A 505 22.55 -22.08 21.34
N VAL A 506 23.45 -21.42 20.58
CA VAL A 506 24.69 -22.04 20.06
C VAL A 506 25.61 -22.45 21.21
N ASP A 507 25.62 -21.64 22.27
CA ASP A 507 26.28 -21.94 23.54
C ASP A 507 25.21 -22.46 24.52
N PRO A 508 25.43 -23.58 25.23
CA PRO A 508 24.46 -24.11 26.18
C PRO A 508 24.21 -23.11 27.31
N VAL A 509 22.93 -22.86 27.60
CA VAL A 509 22.46 -22.10 28.76
C VAL A 509 22.15 -23.08 29.88
N ASP A 510 22.53 -22.75 31.12
CA ASP A 510 22.14 -23.56 32.29
C ASP A 510 20.61 -23.57 32.42
N PRO A 511 19.94 -24.73 32.52
CA PRO A 511 18.51 -24.79 32.75
C PRO A 511 18.04 -23.97 33.97
N ALA A 512 18.90 -23.76 34.98
CA ALA A 512 18.61 -22.90 36.14
C ALA A 512 18.51 -21.41 35.79
N ASP A 513 19.10 -20.97 34.68
CA ASP A 513 19.05 -19.59 34.16
C ASP A 513 17.78 -19.32 33.33
N VAL A 514 16.89 -20.32 33.18
CA VAL A 514 15.62 -20.20 32.47
C VAL A 514 14.48 -19.99 33.47
N VAL A 515 13.95 -18.77 33.53
CA VAL A 515 12.82 -18.42 34.39
C VAL A 515 11.52 -18.45 33.59
N ARG A 516 10.65 -19.42 33.88
CA ARG A 516 9.30 -19.49 33.32
C ARG A 516 8.37 -18.55 34.08
N PHE A 517 7.41 -17.98 33.36
CA PHE A 517 6.43 -17.07 33.96
C PHE A 517 5.16 -17.81 34.28
N ASP A 518 4.66 -17.59 35.49
CA ASP A 518 3.35 -18.08 35.93
C ASP A 518 2.26 -17.38 35.08
N ALA A 519 1.26 -18.12 34.62
CA ALA A 519 0.22 -17.58 33.74
C ALA A 519 -1.15 -18.23 34.01
N PRO A 520 -2.28 -17.50 33.89
CA PRO A 520 -3.60 -18.10 33.92
C PRO A 520 -3.77 -19.05 32.72
N SER A 521 -4.56 -20.10 32.93
CA SER A 521 -4.88 -21.11 31.93
C SER A 521 -5.44 -20.46 30.66
N GLY A 522 -4.67 -20.52 29.55
CA GLY A 522 -5.12 -20.04 28.24
C GLY A 522 -4.21 -19.02 27.52
N SER A 523 -3.05 -18.63 28.07
CA SER A 523 -2.08 -17.78 27.38
C SER A 523 -0.86 -18.55 26.84
N GLU A 524 -0.28 -18.09 25.73
CA GLU A 524 1.02 -18.60 25.23
C GLU A 524 2.13 -18.33 26.25
N PHE A 525 2.89 -19.36 26.61
CA PHE A 525 3.85 -19.32 27.72
C PHE A 525 4.98 -18.31 27.50
N TRP A 526 5.32 -17.43 28.43
CA TRP A 526 6.52 -16.60 28.35
C TRP A 526 7.67 -17.20 29.19
N PHE A 527 8.91 -16.86 28.84
CA PHE A 527 10.07 -17.22 29.66
C PHE A 527 11.20 -16.20 29.50
N SER A 528 12.06 -16.09 30.50
CA SER A 528 13.29 -15.32 30.44
C SER A 528 14.50 -16.24 30.46
N VAL A 529 15.57 -15.81 29.78
CA VAL A 529 16.86 -16.49 29.75
C VAL A 529 17.95 -15.49 30.09
N ASP A 530 18.81 -15.78 31.07
CA ASP A 530 20.06 -15.05 31.25
C ASP A 530 21.14 -15.69 30.37
N HIS A 531 21.77 -14.89 29.50
CA HIS A 531 22.88 -15.33 28.68
C HIS A 531 23.97 -14.26 28.61
N LYS A 532 25.19 -14.61 29.03
CA LYS A 532 26.37 -13.71 29.05
C LYS A 532 26.13 -12.37 29.77
N GLY A 533 25.30 -12.39 30.82
CA GLY A 533 25.00 -11.21 31.64
C GLY A 533 23.89 -10.31 31.11
N GLY A 534 23.20 -10.74 30.04
CA GLY A 534 21.98 -10.10 29.56
C GLY A 534 20.78 -11.03 29.72
N SER A 535 19.73 -10.54 30.38
CA SER A 535 18.44 -11.26 30.44
C SER A 535 17.57 -10.91 29.24
N PHE A 536 17.12 -11.94 28.53
CA PHE A 536 16.23 -11.82 27.37
C PHE A 536 14.84 -12.30 27.75
N LEU A 537 13.81 -11.54 27.33
CA LEU A 537 12.43 -11.98 27.43
C LEU A 537 12.04 -12.66 26.13
N CYS A 538 11.64 -13.91 26.23
CA CYS A 538 11.25 -14.74 25.11
C CYS A 538 9.76 -15.06 25.19
N ARG A 539 9.06 -14.76 24.11
CA ARG A 539 7.78 -15.38 23.82
C ARG A 539 8.06 -16.48 22.78
N PRO A 540 7.77 -17.76 23.07
CA PRO A 540 7.58 -18.74 22.02
C PRO A 540 6.39 -18.25 21.21
N VAL A 541 6.70 -17.65 20.07
CA VAL A 541 5.71 -17.49 19.01
C VAL A 541 5.46 -18.93 18.56
N PRO A 542 4.27 -19.51 18.78
CA PRO A 542 3.92 -20.66 17.98
C PRO A 542 4.11 -20.17 16.55
N VAL A 543 5.07 -20.76 15.84
CA VAL A 543 5.14 -20.56 14.41
C VAL A 543 3.82 -21.14 13.94
N ALA A 544 2.82 -20.28 13.77
CA ALA A 544 1.63 -20.59 13.02
C ALA A 544 2.02 -20.66 11.53
N GLY A 545 3.10 -21.38 11.23
CA GLY A 545 2.98 -22.40 10.23
C GLY A 545 2.01 -23.40 10.81
N THR A 546 0.72 -23.19 10.55
CA THR A 546 0.02 -24.31 9.94
C THR A 546 1.02 -24.83 8.90
N GLU A 547 1.44 -26.09 8.99
CA GLU A 547 1.70 -26.79 7.74
C GLU A 547 0.52 -26.41 6.87
N GLY A 548 0.76 -25.52 5.89
CA GLY A 548 -0.31 -24.84 5.20
C GLY A 548 -1.22 -25.95 4.75
N THR A 549 -2.44 -26.02 5.32
CA THR A 549 -3.39 -27.01 4.86
C THR A 549 -3.46 -26.75 3.38
N ARG A 550 -3.05 -27.72 2.56
CA ARG A 550 -3.04 -27.54 1.11
C ARG A 550 -4.48 -27.25 0.71
N LEU A 551 -4.78 -25.98 0.50
CA LEU A 551 -6.10 -25.56 0.07
C LEU A 551 -6.20 -25.89 -1.42
N PRO A 552 -7.32 -26.44 -1.88
CA PRO A 552 -7.53 -26.67 -3.30
C PRO A 552 -7.52 -25.32 -4.04
N LEU A 553 -6.87 -25.29 -5.21
CA LEU A 553 -6.96 -24.14 -6.13
C LEU A 553 -8.39 -23.99 -6.67
N ILE A 554 -9.09 -25.09 -6.92
CA ILE A 554 -10.50 -25.07 -7.30
C ILE A 554 -11.34 -24.72 -6.07
N SER A 555 -12.29 -23.80 -6.24
CA SER A 555 -13.14 -23.26 -5.17
C SER A 555 -12.38 -22.47 -4.11
N ASN A 556 -11.18 -21.97 -4.44
CA ASN A 556 -10.43 -21.06 -3.57
C ASN A 556 -11.20 -19.74 -3.36
N ARG A 557 -11.06 -19.14 -2.16
CA ARG A 557 -11.61 -17.81 -1.85
C ARG A 557 -10.60 -16.68 -2.07
N ASP A 558 -9.36 -17.04 -2.41
CA ASP A 558 -8.20 -16.16 -2.49
C ASP A 558 -7.99 -15.54 -3.88
N ARG A 559 -9.01 -15.67 -4.75
CA ARG A 559 -9.04 -15.11 -6.12
C ARG A 559 -7.85 -15.56 -6.96
N LEU A 560 -7.45 -16.81 -6.77
CA LEU A 560 -6.51 -17.53 -7.64
C LEU A 560 -7.28 -18.14 -8.82
N PRO A 561 -6.60 -18.49 -9.92
CA PRO A 561 -7.23 -19.18 -11.05
C PRO A 561 -7.99 -20.42 -10.58
N GLN A 562 -9.18 -20.66 -11.14
CA GLN A 562 -9.96 -21.88 -10.89
C GLN A 562 -9.39 -23.06 -11.70
N TRP A 563 -8.08 -23.29 -11.58
CA TRP A 563 -7.32 -24.27 -12.33
C TRP A 563 -6.88 -25.41 -11.41
N PRO A 564 -6.71 -26.64 -11.94
CA PRO A 564 -6.23 -27.77 -11.14
C PRO A 564 -4.77 -27.60 -10.71
N ARG A 565 -3.99 -26.78 -11.43
CA ARG A 565 -2.58 -26.50 -11.17
C ARG A 565 -2.18 -25.13 -11.70
N VAL A 566 -1.04 -24.64 -11.21
CA VAL A 566 -0.33 -23.46 -11.71
C VAL A 566 1.13 -23.88 -11.82
N ASP A 567 1.72 -23.74 -13.01
CA ASP A 567 3.11 -24.13 -13.27
C ASP A 567 4.08 -22.97 -12.96
N ALA A 568 3.69 -21.73 -13.25
CA ALA A 568 4.44 -20.53 -12.86
C ALA A 568 3.49 -19.38 -12.48
N ALA A 569 3.91 -18.51 -11.57
CA ALA A 569 3.14 -17.32 -11.20
C ALA A 569 4.04 -16.18 -10.70
N VAL A 570 3.60 -14.93 -10.93
CA VAL A 570 4.31 -13.73 -10.49
C VAL A 570 3.36 -12.56 -10.25
N GLU A 571 3.66 -11.72 -9.25
CA GLU A 571 2.96 -10.44 -9.04
C GLU A 571 3.79 -9.29 -9.62
N LEU A 572 3.15 -8.47 -10.46
CA LEU A 572 3.74 -7.31 -11.11
C LEU A 572 3.66 -6.06 -10.20
N PRO A 573 4.52 -5.05 -10.39
CA PRO A 573 4.50 -3.81 -9.60
C PRO A 573 3.15 -3.05 -9.61
N ASN A 574 2.38 -3.20 -10.69
CA ASN A 574 1.03 -2.62 -10.82
C ASN A 574 -0.07 -3.39 -10.07
N ARG A 575 0.30 -4.35 -9.22
CA ARG A 575 -0.60 -5.23 -8.47
C ARG A 575 -1.52 -6.07 -9.35
N LYS A 576 -1.07 -6.44 -10.56
CA LYS A 576 -1.64 -7.54 -11.33
C LYS A 576 -0.83 -8.81 -11.08
N ARG A 577 -1.50 -9.95 -11.12
CA ARG A 577 -0.90 -11.28 -10.98
C ARG A 577 -1.00 -12.03 -12.29
N LEU A 578 0.09 -12.68 -12.65
CA LEU A 578 0.20 -13.49 -13.85
C LEU A 578 0.36 -14.95 -13.44
N PHE A 579 -0.48 -15.82 -13.99
CA PHE A 579 -0.48 -17.26 -13.73
C PHE A 579 -0.34 -18.01 -15.05
N PHE A 580 0.42 -19.10 -15.07
CA PHE A 580 0.64 -19.94 -16.25
C PHE A 580 0.23 -21.40 -16.00
N ASP A 581 -0.42 -22.00 -16.99
CA ASP A 581 -0.81 -23.41 -17.04
C ASP A 581 -0.21 -24.04 -18.31
N ASN A 582 0.86 -24.80 -18.12
CA ASN A 582 1.61 -25.45 -19.20
C ASN A 582 0.87 -26.64 -19.80
N ALA A 583 -0.15 -27.20 -19.11
CA ALA A 583 -0.92 -28.33 -19.65
C ALA A 583 -1.85 -27.84 -20.74
N GLU A 584 -2.56 -26.74 -20.47
CA GLU A 584 -3.51 -26.11 -21.38
C GLU A 584 -2.87 -24.98 -22.22
N ARG A 585 -1.56 -24.73 -22.04
CA ARG A 585 -0.75 -23.70 -22.74
C ARG A 585 -1.38 -22.31 -22.69
N ARG A 586 -1.87 -21.93 -21.51
CA ARG A 586 -2.61 -20.68 -21.28
C ARG A 586 -2.05 -19.91 -20.09
N PHE A 587 -2.33 -18.62 -20.06
CA PHE A 587 -2.03 -17.73 -18.95
C PHE A 587 -3.27 -16.95 -18.51
N LEU A 588 -3.22 -16.41 -17.30
CA LEU A 588 -4.24 -15.50 -16.75
C LEU A 588 -3.56 -14.31 -16.12
N LEU A 589 -3.86 -13.12 -16.64
CA LEU A 589 -3.47 -11.84 -16.04
C LEU A 589 -4.68 -11.23 -15.34
N THR A 590 -4.60 -11.08 -14.02
CA THR A 590 -5.74 -10.62 -13.21
C THR A 590 -5.32 -9.54 -12.21
N PRO A 591 -6.14 -8.52 -11.93
CA PRO A 591 -5.84 -7.58 -10.86
C PRO A 591 -5.92 -8.26 -9.48
N THR A 592 -5.15 -7.77 -8.52
CA THR A 592 -5.27 -8.19 -7.10
C THR A 592 -6.64 -7.90 -6.50
N ARG A 593 -7.43 -6.98 -7.09
CA ARG A 593 -8.81 -6.66 -6.74
C ARG A 593 -9.66 -6.48 -8.00
N GLY A 594 -10.83 -7.12 -8.04
CA GLY A 594 -11.74 -7.08 -9.18
C GLY A 594 -12.16 -8.50 -9.59
N GLU A 595 -12.79 -8.60 -10.75
CA GLU A 595 -13.14 -9.88 -11.38
C GLU A 595 -11.90 -10.51 -12.03
N LEU A 596 -11.88 -11.84 -12.10
CA LEU A 596 -10.86 -12.57 -12.86
C LEU A 596 -11.12 -12.35 -14.35
N GLY A 597 -10.07 -12.05 -15.12
CA GLY A 597 -10.15 -12.06 -16.58
C GLY A 597 -10.28 -13.48 -17.15
N ASP A 598 -10.41 -13.56 -18.47
CA ASP A 598 -10.42 -14.83 -19.18
C ASP A 598 -8.98 -15.34 -19.45
N PRO A 599 -8.73 -16.66 -19.38
CA PRO A 599 -7.45 -17.22 -19.78
C PRO A 599 -7.18 -17.03 -21.28
N GLU A 600 -5.94 -16.70 -21.61
CA GLU A 600 -5.47 -16.51 -22.99
C GLU A 600 -4.34 -17.48 -23.34
N PRO A 601 -4.10 -17.83 -24.62
CA PRO A 601 -2.96 -18.67 -25.00
C PRO A 601 -1.61 -18.04 -24.62
N THR A 602 -0.71 -18.80 -23.98
CA THR A 602 0.59 -18.26 -23.52
C THR A 602 1.44 -17.77 -24.69
N GLY A 603 1.52 -18.54 -25.77
CA GLY A 603 2.33 -18.21 -26.95
C GLY A 603 1.81 -17.00 -27.75
N SER A 604 0.57 -16.55 -27.52
CA SER A 604 0.04 -15.36 -28.20
C SER A 604 0.49 -14.06 -27.54
N ALA A 605 0.92 -14.06 -26.28
CA ALA A 605 1.29 -12.84 -25.56
C ALA A 605 2.77 -12.77 -25.19
N TRP A 606 3.43 -13.92 -25.04
CA TRP A 606 4.75 -14.02 -24.40
C TRP A 606 5.80 -14.64 -25.33
N GLY A 607 7.07 -14.30 -25.12
CA GLY A 607 8.23 -14.79 -25.90
C GLY A 607 8.48 -14.11 -27.25
N ARG A 608 7.71 -13.07 -27.59
CA ARG A 608 7.81 -12.39 -28.89
C ARG A 608 9.15 -11.67 -29.05
N VAL A 609 9.99 -12.19 -29.92
CA VAL A 609 11.32 -11.64 -30.21
C VAL A 609 11.20 -10.53 -31.23
N ARG A 610 11.97 -9.45 -31.02
CA ARG A 610 12.15 -8.45 -32.06
C ARG A 610 12.74 -9.09 -33.31
N THR A 611 11.98 -9.13 -34.40
CA THR A 611 12.56 -9.31 -35.73
C THR A 611 12.81 -7.95 -36.36
N VAL A 612 13.57 -8.02 -37.43
CA VAL A 612 13.78 -7.00 -38.44
C VAL A 612 12.51 -6.17 -38.77
N LEU A 613 11.30 -6.75 -38.77
CA LEU A 613 10.02 -6.06 -39.06
C LEU A 613 9.38 -5.34 -37.84
N ALA A 614 10.00 -5.41 -36.66
CA ALA A 614 9.39 -4.98 -35.41
C ALA A 614 10.14 -3.80 -34.75
N GLU A 615 9.82 -2.58 -35.20
CA GLU A 615 9.23 -1.56 -34.31
C GLU A 615 8.59 -0.43 -35.13
N PRO A 616 7.28 -0.13 -34.97
CA PRO A 616 6.33 -0.65 -33.95
C PRO A 616 5.62 -1.97 -34.31
N GLY A 617 6.13 -2.74 -35.29
CA GLY A 617 5.50 -3.99 -35.75
C GLY A 617 4.36 -3.77 -36.75
N ALA A 618 4.30 -2.56 -37.32
CA ALA A 618 3.42 -2.18 -38.41
C ALA A 618 4.27 -1.96 -39.67
N VAL A 619 3.90 -2.58 -40.77
CA VAL A 619 4.46 -2.27 -42.09
C VAL A 619 3.62 -1.15 -42.67
N ASP A 620 4.23 0.02 -42.88
CA ASP A 620 3.55 1.18 -43.47
C ASP A 620 3.58 1.09 -45.00
N ALA A 621 4.72 0.71 -45.59
CA ALA A 621 4.83 0.56 -47.04
C ALA A 621 5.88 -0.47 -47.47
N VAL A 622 5.73 -1.00 -48.68
CA VAL A 622 6.69 -1.93 -49.29
C VAL A 622 6.99 -1.53 -50.72
N ILE A 623 8.28 -1.42 -51.07
CA ILE A 623 8.76 -1.08 -52.42
C ILE A 623 9.71 -2.16 -52.93
N VAL A 624 9.64 -2.44 -54.22
CA VAL A 624 10.54 -3.39 -54.90
C VAL A 624 11.37 -2.66 -55.95
N ARG A 625 12.70 -2.76 -55.83
CA ARG A 625 13.68 -2.22 -56.78
C ARG A 625 14.59 -3.33 -57.28
N GLY A 626 14.29 -3.89 -58.46
CA GLY A 626 15.04 -5.03 -59.00
C GLY A 626 15.01 -6.23 -58.04
N GLU A 627 16.19 -6.72 -57.62
CA GLU A 627 16.28 -7.81 -56.63
C GLU A 627 16.10 -7.36 -55.18
N ARG A 628 15.96 -6.06 -54.90
CA ARG A 628 15.81 -5.53 -53.54
C ARG A 628 14.34 -5.32 -53.17
N THR A 629 13.98 -5.63 -51.93
CA THR A 629 12.69 -5.31 -51.32
C THR A 629 12.93 -4.41 -50.12
N PHE A 630 12.32 -3.23 -50.14
CA PHE A 630 12.36 -2.25 -49.06
C PHE A 630 11.06 -2.30 -48.27
N VAL A 631 11.15 -2.40 -46.96
CA VAL A 631 9.99 -2.40 -46.06
C VAL A 631 10.12 -1.21 -45.12
N LEU A 632 9.17 -0.29 -45.19
CA LEU A 632 9.13 0.93 -44.39
C LEU A 632 8.23 0.72 -43.18
N ALA A 633 8.76 1.03 -42.00
CA ALA A 633 8.08 0.85 -40.72
C ALA A 633 8.47 1.99 -39.75
N GLY A 634 7.55 2.91 -39.52
CA GLY A 634 7.78 4.10 -38.70
C GLY A 634 8.91 4.97 -39.25
N HIS A 635 9.92 5.22 -38.42
CA HIS A 635 11.09 6.05 -38.75
C HIS A 635 12.25 5.26 -39.37
N ARG A 636 12.07 3.96 -39.59
CA ARG A 636 13.11 3.05 -40.10
C ARG A 636 12.64 2.29 -41.33
N TYR A 637 13.58 1.73 -42.04
CA TYR A 637 13.30 0.83 -43.15
C TYR A 637 14.32 -0.31 -43.23
N LEU A 638 13.90 -1.35 -43.91
CA LEU A 638 14.56 -2.65 -44.00
C LEU A 638 14.84 -2.95 -45.45
N ARG A 639 15.95 -3.63 -45.74
CA ARG A 639 16.29 -4.06 -47.09
C ARG A 639 16.54 -5.56 -47.13
N PHE A 640 15.90 -6.22 -48.08
CA PHE A 640 16.10 -7.64 -48.38
C PHE A 640 16.59 -7.80 -49.82
N THR A 641 17.69 -8.51 -50.04
CA THR A 641 18.16 -8.88 -51.38
C THR A 641 17.80 -10.34 -51.70
N GLY A 642 17.14 -10.56 -52.85
CA GLY A 642 16.84 -11.90 -53.36
C GLY A 642 15.51 -12.47 -52.88
N THR A 643 15.49 -13.09 -51.69
CA THR A 643 14.27 -13.67 -51.09
C THR A 643 13.58 -12.63 -50.20
N PRO A 644 12.38 -12.14 -50.57
CA PRO A 644 11.66 -11.16 -49.76
C PRO A 644 11.34 -11.74 -48.37
N PHE A 645 11.52 -10.92 -47.33
CA PHE A 645 11.25 -11.27 -45.92
C PHE A 645 12.05 -12.47 -45.36
N GLY A 646 13.17 -12.81 -46.02
CA GLY A 646 14.17 -13.77 -45.53
C GLY A 646 15.21 -13.12 -44.61
N ALA A 647 16.50 -13.38 -44.87
CA ALA A 647 17.57 -12.69 -44.16
C ALA A 647 17.65 -11.21 -44.60
N ILE A 648 17.75 -10.30 -43.63
CA ILE A 648 17.96 -8.87 -43.89
C ILE A 648 19.38 -8.64 -44.41
N ASP A 649 19.54 -7.64 -45.28
CA ASP A 649 20.85 -7.16 -45.67
C ASP A 649 21.61 -6.61 -44.44
N ALA A 650 22.94 -6.78 -44.43
CA ALA A 650 23.81 -6.17 -43.43
C ALA A 650 23.62 -4.64 -43.40
N ASP A 651 23.77 -4.04 -42.21
CA ASP A 651 23.62 -2.59 -41.93
C ASP A 651 22.17 -2.06 -41.90
N TYR A 652 21.16 -2.95 -41.95
CA TYR A 652 19.75 -2.63 -41.71
C TYR A 652 19.24 -3.28 -40.41
N PRO A 653 18.20 -2.74 -39.74
CA PRO A 653 17.38 -1.57 -40.09
C PRO A 653 18.19 -0.27 -40.12
N ALA A 654 17.87 0.61 -41.08
CA ALA A 654 18.43 1.95 -41.17
C ALA A 654 17.35 3.01 -40.90
N ASP A 655 17.75 4.17 -40.39
CA ASP A 655 16.83 5.30 -40.20
C ASP A 655 16.45 5.90 -41.55
N LEU A 656 15.18 6.29 -41.73
CA LEU A 656 14.72 7.03 -42.90
C LEU A 656 15.39 8.41 -42.98
N ALA A 657 15.66 9.01 -41.82
CA ALA A 657 16.36 10.28 -41.76
C ALA A 657 17.83 10.10 -42.19
N GLY A 658 18.27 10.87 -43.20
CA GLY A 658 19.63 10.81 -43.72
C GLY A 658 19.98 9.51 -44.45
N ASN A 659 18.99 8.78 -44.98
CA ASN A 659 19.22 7.53 -45.70
C ASN A 659 19.93 7.73 -47.06
N ASP A 660 20.82 6.80 -47.42
CA ASP A 660 21.52 6.79 -48.72
C ASP A 660 20.84 5.89 -49.78
N ASP A 661 19.70 5.28 -49.46
CA ASP A 661 18.99 4.37 -50.37
C ASP A 661 18.02 5.10 -51.32
N GLY A 662 18.01 6.43 -51.36
CA GLY A 662 17.10 7.18 -52.23
C GLY A 662 15.63 7.00 -51.83
N LEU A 663 15.37 6.95 -50.52
CA LEU A 663 14.04 7.12 -49.93
C LEU A 663 13.91 8.55 -49.39
N PRO A 664 12.69 9.08 -49.15
CA PRO A 664 12.52 10.42 -48.60
C PRO A 664 13.20 10.58 -47.23
N ASP A 665 13.87 11.72 -47.02
CA ASP A 665 14.47 12.12 -45.74
C ASP A 665 13.37 12.61 -44.77
N TRP A 666 12.43 11.73 -44.45
CA TRP A 666 11.25 12.00 -43.64
C TRP A 666 11.24 11.12 -42.39
N PRO A 667 10.61 11.58 -41.29
CA PRO A 667 10.52 10.76 -40.09
C PRO A 667 9.48 9.63 -40.19
N LYS A 668 8.67 9.60 -41.26
CA LYS A 668 7.77 8.48 -41.59
C LYS A 668 7.36 8.54 -43.07
N VAL A 669 7.12 7.38 -43.68
CA VAL A 669 6.36 7.21 -44.92
C VAL A 669 5.15 6.33 -44.61
N ASP A 670 3.93 6.85 -44.85
CA ASP A 670 2.68 6.14 -44.56
C ASP A 670 2.24 5.22 -45.71
N VAL A 671 2.49 5.62 -46.97
CA VAL A 671 2.19 4.79 -48.15
C VAL A 671 3.27 5.00 -49.20
N ALA A 672 3.67 3.92 -49.88
CA ALA A 672 4.54 4.05 -51.04
C ALA A 672 4.26 2.98 -52.09
N PHE A 673 4.41 3.34 -53.36
CA PHE A 673 4.20 2.43 -54.49
C PHE A 673 4.93 2.91 -55.75
N THR A 674 5.06 2.02 -56.72
CA THR A 674 5.57 2.36 -58.06
C THR A 674 4.42 2.54 -59.02
N GLY A 675 4.28 3.75 -59.57
CA GLY A 675 3.24 4.07 -60.54
C GLY A 675 3.45 3.39 -61.90
N PRO A 676 2.41 3.37 -62.76
CA PRO A 676 2.50 2.86 -64.12
C PRO A 676 3.45 3.70 -65.00
N ASP A 677 3.83 4.91 -64.61
CA ASP A 677 4.88 5.71 -65.24
C ASP A 677 6.30 5.23 -64.89
N GLY A 678 6.44 4.27 -63.98
CA GLY A 678 7.73 3.80 -63.45
C GLY A 678 8.29 4.73 -62.37
N VAL A 679 7.52 5.72 -61.92
CA VAL A 679 7.91 6.65 -60.85
C VAL A 679 7.43 6.10 -59.52
N GLU A 680 8.31 6.06 -58.53
CA GLU A 680 7.92 5.74 -57.14
C GLU A 680 7.32 6.98 -56.46
N TYR A 681 6.21 6.77 -55.76
CA TYR A 681 5.49 7.78 -55.00
C TYR A 681 5.56 7.44 -53.52
N PHE A 682 5.82 8.44 -52.68
CA PHE A 682 5.90 8.30 -51.23
C PHE A 682 4.97 9.33 -50.58
N PHE A 683 4.14 8.89 -49.66
CA PHE A 683 3.13 9.71 -48.99
C PHE A 683 3.39 9.76 -47.49
N ASP A 684 3.23 10.94 -46.93
CA ASP A 684 3.14 11.21 -45.50
C ASP A 684 1.78 11.86 -45.26
N ASN A 685 0.84 11.04 -44.84
CA ASN A 685 -0.54 11.42 -44.61
C ASN A 685 -0.64 12.35 -43.41
N THR A 686 0.27 12.23 -42.44
CA THR A 686 0.30 13.09 -41.25
C THR A 686 0.64 14.53 -41.62
N ARG A 687 1.56 14.74 -42.56
CA ARG A 687 1.93 16.07 -43.07
C ARG A 687 1.09 16.52 -44.27
N ASP A 688 0.21 15.67 -44.79
CA ASP A 688 -0.52 15.89 -46.04
C ASP A 688 0.43 16.22 -47.21
N ARG A 689 1.51 15.43 -47.35
CA ARG A 689 2.53 15.62 -48.39
C ARG A 689 2.86 14.33 -49.12
N TYR A 690 3.25 14.45 -50.39
CA TYR A 690 3.86 13.38 -51.16
C TYR A 690 5.10 13.87 -51.90
N VAL A 691 6.04 12.96 -52.16
CA VAL A 691 7.19 13.17 -53.04
C VAL A 691 7.27 12.04 -54.05
N THR A 692 8.12 12.22 -55.06
CA THR A 692 8.43 11.18 -56.03
C THR A 692 9.92 10.85 -56.01
N SER A 693 10.28 9.65 -56.46
CA SER A 693 11.67 9.25 -56.70
C SER A 693 12.48 10.20 -57.59
N GLN A 694 11.84 11.10 -58.33
CA GLN A 694 12.49 12.11 -59.18
C GLN A 694 12.76 13.44 -58.45
N ASP A 695 12.02 13.73 -57.38
CA ASP A 695 12.01 15.00 -56.66
C ASP A 695 11.78 14.73 -55.15
N LEU A 696 12.68 13.97 -54.50
CA LEU A 696 12.52 13.54 -53.10
C LEU A 696 12.57 14.70 -52.09
N ASP A 697 13.17 15.83 -52.47
CA ASP A 697 13.35 17.04 -51.68
C ASP A 697 12.24 18.09 -51.87
N LYS A 698 11.27 17.83 -52.76
CA LYS A 698 10.17 18.77 -53.10
C LYS A 698 8.80 18.21 -52.70
N PRO A 699 8.42 18.27 -51.40
CA PRO A 699 7.11 17.82 -50.94
C PRO A 699 5.98 18.62 -51.59
N ARG A 700 5.01 17.90 -52.16
CA ARG A 700 3.80 18.48 -52.78
C ARG A 700 2.55 18.08 -51.99
N PRO A 701 1.47 18.88 -51.98
CA PRO A 701 0.22 18.49 -51.30
C PRO A 701 -0.42 17.24 -51.92
N ILE A 702 -0.95 16.32 -51.12
CA ILE A 702 -1.58 15.07 -51.62
C ILE A 702 -2.75 15.38 -52.56
N ALA A 703 -3.47 16.47 -52.33
CA ALA A 703 -4.54 16.93 -53.24
C ALA A 703 -4.06 17.18 -54.69
N GLU A 704 -2.78 17.51 -54.92
CA GLU A 704 -2.23 17.64 -56.28
C GLU A 704 -2.12 16.27 -56.97
N PHE A 705 -1.83 15.19 -56.23
CA PHE A 705 -1.81 13.83 -56.77
C PHE A 705 -3.19 13.44 -57.30
N TRP A 706 -4.26 13.70 -56.55
CA TRP A 706 -5.63 13.36 -56.95
C TRP A 706 -6.21 14.23 -58.08
N ARG A 707 -5.64 15.42 -58.35
CA ARG A 707 -6.05 16.28 -59.48
C ARG A 707 -5.48 15.84 -60.83
N ARG A 708 -4.72 14.75 -60.87
CA ARG A 708 -4.08 14.26 -62.09
C ARG A 708 -5.12 13.65 -63.05
N PRO A 709 -4.99 13.89 -64.36
CA PRO A 709 -5.84 13.25 -65.36
C PRO A 709 -5.72 11.72 -65.27
N GLY A 710 -6.84 11.02 -65.15
CA GLY A 710 -6.87 9.55 -65.09
C GLY A 710 -7.19 8.95 -63.72
N LEU A 711 -7.37 9.75 -62.67
CA LEU A 711 -7.86 9.32 -61.36
C LEU A 711 -9.33 9.74 -61.17
N PRO A 712 -10.21 8.87 -60.61
CA PRO A 712 -11.62 9.19 -60.41
C PRO A 712 -11.84 10.17 -59.24
N ASP A 713 -12.88 11.01 -59.35
CA ASP A 713 -13.30 11.92 -58.29
C ASP A 713 -13.84 11.16 -57.06
N GLY A 714 -13.66 11.74 -55.86
CA GLY A 714 -14.22 11.20 -54.61
C GLY A 714 -13.25 10.42 -53.71
N VAL A 715 -11.96 10.37 -54.06
CA VAL A 715 -10.89 9.89 -53.17
C VAL A 715 -9.93 11.05 -52.88
N THR A 716 -9.67 11.31 -51.61
CA THR A 716 -8.82 12.43 -51.16
C THR A 716 -7.70 12.00 -50.24
N THR A 717 -7.72 10.76 -49.76
CA THR A 717 -6.73 10.15 -48.85
C THR A 717 -6.21 8.84 -49.45
N ILE A 718 -5.08 8.35 -48.94
CA ILE A 718 -4.55 7.04 -49.30
C ILE A 718 -4.13 6.31 -48.03
N ASP A 719 -4.79 5.21 -47.71
CA ASP A 719 -4.52 4.44 -46.49
C ASP A 719 -3.52 3.31 -46.72
N ALA A 720 -3.50 2.74 -47.93
CA ALA A 720 -2.61 1.65 -48.32
C ALA A 720 -2.44 1.61 -49.84
N ALA A 721 -1.35 0.97 -50.28
CA ALA A 721 -1.14 0.64 -51.67
C ALA A 721 -0.75 -0.84 -51.84
N VAL A 722 -1.25 -1.44 -52.92
CA VAL A 722 -1.02 -2.83 -53.28
C VAL A 722 -0.44 -2.88 -54.68
N ALA A 723 0.81 -3.32 -54.80
CA ALA A 723 1.46 -3.51 -56.09
C ALA A 723 1.22 -4.94 -56.60
N ALA A 724 0.46 -5.11 -57.68
CA ALA A 724 0.17 -6.38 -58.33
C ALA A 724 0.66 -6.40 -59.78
N ASP A 725 0.51 -7.53 -60.49
CA ASP A 725 0.95 -7.63 -61.88
C ASP A 725 0.11 -6.70 -62.78
N GLY A 726 0.77 -5.73 -63.43
CA GLY A 726 0.16 -4.79 -64.36
C GLY A 726 -0.71 -3.68 -63.76
N ALA A 727 -0.91 -3.62 -62.43
CA ALA A 727 -1.70 -2.58 -61.76
C ALA A 727 -1.27 -2.34 -60.30
N THR A 728 -1.44 -1.10 -59.82
CA THR A 728 -1.38 -0.78 -58.39
C THR A 728 -2.78 -0.44 -57.91
N PHE A 729 -3.21 -0.97 -56.77
CA PHE A 729 -4.47 -0.59 -56.14
C PHE A 729 -4.21 0.39 -55.00
N LEU A 730 -4.88 1.54 -55.01
CA LEU A 730 -4.79 2.55 -53.95
C LEU A 730 -6.07 2.48 -53.12
N ILE A 731 -5.93 2.25 -51.83
CA ILE A 731 -7.04 2.00 -50.90
C ILE A 731 -7.27 3.27 -50.07
N SER A 732 -8.54 3.64 -49.89
CA SER A 732 -8.99 4.76 -49.07
C SER A 732 -10.29 4.39 -48.37
N GLY A 733 -10.21 4.13 -47.08
CA GLY A 733 -11.32 3.66 -46.25
C GLY A 733 -11.84 2.31 -46.74
N ASP A 734 -13.14 2.28 -47.03
CA ASP A 734 -13.86 1.12 -47.55
C ASP A 734 -13.87 1.05 -49.09
N ARG A 735 -13.09 1.90 -49.76
CA ARG A 735 -13.03 2.00 -51.22
C ARG A 735 -11.61 1.87 -51.73
N TYR A 736 -11.48 1.51 -53.00
CA TYR A 736 -10.19 1.48 -53.69
C TYR A 736 -10.31 1.91 -55.14
N VAL A 737 -9.19 2.35 -55.70
CA VAL A 737 -9.05 2.68 -57.12
C VAL A 737 -7.94 1.83 -57.73
N ARG A 738 -8.16 1.37 -58.96
CA ARG A 738 -7.14 0.65 -59.73
C ARG A 738 -6.33 1.62 -60.57
N PHE A 739 -5.04 1.72 -60.26
CA PHE A 739 -4.06 2.56 -60.92
C PHE A 739 -3.21 1.69 -61.87
N ALA A 740 -3.71 1.47 -63.09
CA ALA A 740 -3.14 0.54 -64.07
C ALA A 740 -2.69 1.23 -65.38
N ARG A 741 -1.82 0.55 -66.16
CA ARG A 741 -1.63 0.85 -67.60
C ARG A 741 -2.79 0.23 -68.40
N PRO A 742 -3.34 0.90 -69.43
CA PRO A 742 -4.44 0.35 -70.23
C PRO A 742 -3.98 -0.88 -71.03
N SER A 743 -4.80 -1.92 -71.04
CA SER A 743 -4.56 -3.22 -71.65
C SER A 743 -5.00 -3.26 -73.12
N THR A 744 -4.15 -2.83 -74.06
CA THR A 744 -4.12 -3.43 -75.43
C THR A 744 -2.89 -2.99 -76.24
N PRO A 745 -2.14 -3.91 -76.88
CA PRO A 745 -1.14 -3.57 -77.89
C PRO A 745 -1.83 -3.36 -79.25
N ARG A 746 -1.87 -2.12 -79.79
CA ARG A 746 -2.24 -1.90 -81.19
C ARG A 746 -1.08 -2.31 -82.09
N ARG A 747 -1.32 -3.28 -82.99
CA ARG A 747 -0.43 -3.69 -84.09
C ARG A 747 0.21 -2.48 -84.78
N PRO A 748 1.49 -2.54 -85.19
CA PRO A 748 2.17 -1.44 -85.85
C PRO A 748 1.49 -1.14 -87.19
N ARG A 749 0.97 0.07 -87.36
CA ARG A 749 0.64 0.62 -88.68
C ARG A 749 1.86 1.37 -89.20
N ARG A 750 2.40 0.86 -90.32
CA ARG A 750 3.38 1.41 -91.30
C ARG A 750 4.33 2.55 -90.85
N PRO A 751 5.64 2.44 -91.15
CA PRO A 751 6.61 3.45 -90.78
C PRO A 751 6.42 4.72 -91.62
N GLY A 752 6.43 5.88 -90.95
CA GLY A 752 6.42 7.18 -91.60
C GLY A 752 5.36 8.13 -91.07
N LYS A 753 5.43 8.51 -89.80
CA LYS A 753 5.04 9.83 -89.26
C LYS A 753 5.34 9.90 -87.76
N THR A 754 5.86 11.04 -87.34
CA THR A 754 6.23 11.44 -85.98
C THR A 754 5.18 11.05 -84.93
N ALA A 755 5.61 10.39 -83.85
CA ALA A 755 4.73 10.05 -82.73
C ALA A 755 4.37 11.32 -81.94
N ALA A 756 3.10 11.71 -82.08
CA ALA A 756 2.41 12.58 -81.16
C ALA A 756 2.21 11.87 -79.81
N THR A 757 2.13 12.69 -78.76
CA THR A 757 1.83 12.40 -77.35
C THR A 757 0.92 11.19 -77.15
N ALA A 758 1.35 10.25 -76.28
CA ALA A 758 0.53 9.13 -75.86
C ALA A 758 -0.78 9.62 -75.21
N PRO A 759 -1.93 8.98 -75.46
CA PRO A 759 -3.19 9.36 -74.82
C PRO A 759 -3.19 8.97 -73.33
N VAL A 760 -3.75 9.86 -72.51
CA VAL A 760 -4.07 9.65 -71.08
C VAL A 760 -4.94 8.38 -70.94
N PRO A 761 -4.68 7.48 -69.98
CA PRO A 761 -5.56 6.34 -69.74
C PRO A 761 -6.97 6.83 -69.40
N ALA A 762 -7.98 6.22 -70.02
CA ALA A 762 -9.37 6.44 -69.66
C ALA A 762 -9.59 5.93 -68.22
N THR A 763 -10.11 6.80 -67.34
CA THR A 763 -10.65 6.41 -66.04
C THR A 763 -11.70 5.33 -66.26
N ASP A 764 -11.50 4.13 -65.74
CA ASP A 764 -12.59 3.16 -65.65
C ASP A 764 -13.63 3.76 -64.67
N PRO A 765 -14.84 4.14 -65.16
CA PRO A 765 -15.82 4.86 -64.35
C PRO A 765 -16.42 3.98 -63.25
N SER A 766 -16.12 2.68 -63.23
CA SER A 766 -16.55 1.79 -62.15
C SER A 766 -15.76 1.99 -60.85
N TYR A 767 -14.65 2.72 -60.87
CA TYR A 767 -13.90 3.10 -59.66
C TYR A 767 -14.23 4.54 -59.20
N PRO A 768 -14.16 4.84 -57.89
CA PRO A 768 -13.76 3.96 -56.80
C PRO A 768 -14.80 2.87 -56.48
N ARG A 769 -14.35 1.63 -56.31
CA ARG A 769 -15.20 0.48 -55.95
C ARG A 769 -15.18 0.26 -54.44
N PRO A 770 -16.28 -0.23 -53.83
CA PRO A 770 -16.24 -0.76 -52.47
C PRO A 770 -15.25 -1.93 -52.38
N LEU A 771 -14.51 -2.01 -51.27
CA LEU A 771 -13.62 -3.12 -50.97
C LEU A 771 -14.41 -4.40 -50.65
N ALA A 772 -15.59 -4.25 -50.05
CA ALA A 772 -16.53 -5.36 -49.85
C ALA A 772 -16.98 -5.95 -51.20
N ASP A 773 -16.96 -7.28 -51.31
CA ASP A 773 -17.36 -8.04 -52.50
C ASP A 773 -16.66 -7.60 -53.80
N ASN A 774 -15.36 -7.29 -53.70
CA ASN A 774 -14.57 -6.86 -54.84
C ASN A 774 -14.20 -8.03 -55.78
N ASP A 775 -14.33 -7.81 -57.10
CA ASP A 775 -13.93 -8.76 -58.15
C ASP A 775 -12.43 -8.68 -58.50
N ASP A 776 -11.65 -7.81 -57.83
CA ASP A 776 -10.21 -7.60 -58.09
C ASP A 776 -9.32 -8.45 -57.14
N GLU A 777 -9.91 -9.46 -56.48
CA GLU A 777 -9.24 -10.43 -55.59
C GLU A 777 -8.47 -9.79 -54.41
N LEU A 778 -8.84 -8.58 -53.99
CA LEU A 778 -8.30 -7.94 -52.79
C LEU A 778 -8.90 -8.59 -51.54
N PRO A 779 -8.11 -8.87 -50.50
CA PRO A 779 -8.61 -9.45 -49.25
C PRO A 779 -9.67 -8.58 -48.58
N THR A 780 -10.74 -9.21 -48.09
CA THR A 780 -11.83 -8.55 -47.36
C THR A 780 -11.91 -9.00 -45.89
N ASP A 781 -11.11 -10.00 -45.50
CA ASP A 781 -11.12 -10.61 -44.16
C ASP A 781 -10.23 -9.89 -43.13
N PHE A 782 -9.49 -8.86 -43.56
CA PHE A 782 -8.67 -7.98 -42.72
C PHE A 782 -8.43 -6.61 -43.38
N ARG A 783 -7.93 -5.65 -42.59
CA ARG A 783 -7.54 -4.33 -43.09
C ARG A 783 -6.17 -4.42 -43.76
N ILE A 784 -6.11 -4.10 -45.05
CA ILE A 784 -4.87 -4.10 -45.83
C ILE A 784 -4.02 -2.90 -45.42
N ALA A 785 -2.84 -3.14 -44.86
CA ALA A 785 -1.86 -2.08 -44.57
C ALA A 785 -0.91 -1.82 -45.75
N ALA A 786 -0.42 -2.89 -46.37
CA ALA A 786 0.40 -2.83 -47.58
C ALA A 786 0.27 -4.16 -48.34
N GLY A 787 0.53 -4.15 -49.65
CA GLY A 787 0.59 -5.37 -50.45
C GLY A 787 1.62 -5.30 -51.57
N VAL A 788 2.30 -6.42 -51.83
CA VAL A 788 3.29 -6.48 -52.92
C VAL A 788 3.37 -7.86 -53.56
N LEU A 789 3.41 -7.88 -54.89
CA LEU A 789 3.69 -9.07 -55.68
C LEU A 789 5.21 -9.20 -55.89
N ARG A 790 5.79 -10.34 -55.51
CA ARG A 790 7.20 -10.63 -55.75
C ARG A 790 7.40 -12.08 -56.16
N LYS A 791 8.05 -12.29 -57.32
CA LYS A 791 8.35 -13.63 -57.87
C LYS A 791 7.09 -14.54 -57.94
N GLY A 792 5.93 -13.97 -58.25
CA GLY A 792 4.65 -14.68 -58.35
C GLY A 792 3.90 -14.89 -57.03
N ILE A 793 4.50 -14.55 -55.88
CA ILE A 793 3.85 -14.66 -54.56
C ILE A 793 3.36 -13.28 -54.15
N MET A 794 2.08 -13.19 -53.78
CA MET A 794 1.50 -11.98 -53.23
C MET A 794 1.67 -11.96 -51.71
N TYR A 795 2.20 -10.86 -51.19
CA TYR A 795 2.40 -10.63 -49.77
C TYR A 795 1.43 -9.56 -49.29
N TRP A 796 0.61 -9.89 -48.30
CA TRP A 796 -0.36 -8.96 -47.69
C TRP A 796 0.00 -8.69 -46.24
N PHE A 797 0.01 -7.43 -45.82
CA PHE A 797 0.32 -7.03 -44.45
C PHE A 797 -0.94 -6.64 -43.68
N ASP A 798 -1.15 -7.27 -42.52
CA ASP A 798 -2.21 -6.98 -41.56
C ASP A 798 -1.57 -6.44 -40.28
N ASN A 799 -1.57 -5.12 -40.14
CA ASN A 799 -1.01 -4.46 -38.95
C ASN A 799 -1.91 -4.60 -37.71
N ASP A 800 -3.21 -4.86 -37.90
CA ASP A 800 -4.16 -5.03 -36.79
C ASP A 800 -3.91 -6.38 -36.10
N ARG A 801 -3.66 -7.43 -36.89
CA ARG A 801 -3.32 -8.77 -36.39
C ARG A 801 -1.81 -9.01 -36.22
N ARG A 802 -0.96 -8.11 -36.73
CA ARG A 802 0.52 -8.21 -36.74
C ARG A 802 1.02 -9.46 -37.46
N GLU A 803 0.42 -9.73 -38.60
CA GLU A 803 0.70 -10.87 -39.45
C GLU A 803 0.88 -10.42 -40.90
N TYR A 804 1.51 -11.26 -41.70
CA TYR A 804 1.46 -11.14 -43.14
C TYR A 804 1.05 -12.47 -43.78
N HIS A 805 0.40 -12.38 -44.92
CA HIS A 805 -0.11 -13.52 -45.67
C HIS A 805 0.65 -13.66 -46.98
N GLU A 806 1.24 -14.84 -47.21
CA GLU A 806 1.86 -15.24 -48.46
C GLU A 806 0.82 -16.01 -49.27
N VAL A 807 0.43 -15.49 -50.43
CA VAL A 807 -0.50 -16.16 -51.35
C VAL A 807 0.28 -16.58 -52.59
N ALA A 808 0.48 -17.89 -52.73
CA ALA A 808 1.17 -18.49 -53.86
C ALA A 808 0.31 -18.41 -55.15
N PRO A 809 0.91 -18.56 -56.36
CA PRO A 809 0.17 -18.52 -57.63
C PRO A 809 -0.98 -19.53 -57.73
N ASP A 810 -0.94 -20.61 -56.96
CA ASP A 810 -1.99 -21.64 -56.91
C ASP A 810 -3.14 -21.31 -55.94
N GLY A 811 -3.09 -20.14 -55.29
CA GLY A 811 -4.07 -19.67 -54.33
C GLY A 811 -3.80 -20.10 -52.88
N THR A 812 -2.73 -20.86 -52.62
CA THR A 812 -2.40 -21.31 -51.25
C THR A 812 -1.98 -20.11 -50.40
N ARG A 813 -2.71 -19.85 -49.30
CA ARG A 813 -2.41 -18.78 -48.33
C ARG A 813 -1.70 -19.33 -47.09
N THR A 814 -0.50 -18.81 -46.81
CA THR A 814 0.26 -19.08 -45.58
C THR A 814 0.34 -17.82 -44.73
N THR A 815 -0.02 -17.91 -43.46
CA THR A 815 0.03 -16.77 -42.52
C THR A 815 1.30 -16.85 -41.68
N ARG A 816 2.00 -15.72 -41.54
CA ARG A 816 3.24 -15.60 -40.77
C ARG A 816 3.18 -14.37 -39.86
N PRO A 817 3.65 -14.45 -38.60
CA PRO A 817 3.72 -13.28 -37.74
C PRO A 817 4.83 -12.33 -38.20
N THR A 818 4.69 -11.04 -37.90
CA THR A 818 5.70 -10.02 -38.18
C THR A 818 6.79 -9.91 -37.09
N TYR A 819 6.84 -10.85 -36.13
CA TYR A 819 7.81 -10.94 -35.02
C TYR A 819 8.55 -12.30 -35.00
N GLY A 820 9.66 -12.37 -34.25
CA GLY A 820 10.47 -13.58 -34.09
C GLY A 820 9.94 -14.48 -32.98
N HIS A 821 10.25 -15.78 -33.07
CA HIS A 821 9.79 -16.78 -32.10
C HIS A 821 10.88 -17.07 -31.07
N SER A 822 10.49 -17.22 -29.81
CA SER A 822 11.29 -17.88 -28.79
C SER A 822 10.72 -19.28 -28.51
N ALA A 823 11.45 -20.11 -27.77
CA ALA A 823 10.94 -21.41 -27.33
C ALA A 823 9.63 -21.26 -26.54
N LEU A 824 9.40 -20.11 -25.88
CA LEU A 824 8.18 -19.82 -25.15
C LEU A 824 6.99 -19.59 -26.10
N THR A 825 7.19 -18.85 -27.20
CA THR A 825 6.17 -18.63 -28.22
C THR A 825 5.79 -19.93 -28.93
N GLU A 826 6.76 -20.81 -29.20
CA GLU A 826 6.52 -22.09 -29.88
C GLU A 826 5.86 -23.13 -28.97
N THR A 827 6.31 -23.25 -27.73
CA THR A 827 5.83 -24.28 -26.81
C THR A 827 4.61 -23.85 -26.00
N GLY A 828 4.41 -22.53 -25.81
CA GLY A 828 3.42 -21.97 -24.90
C GLY A 828 3.69 -22.31 -23.43
N ARG A 829 4.93 -22.70 -23.08
CA ARG A 829 5.29 -23.14 -21.72
C ARG A 829 6.17 -22.13 -20.99
N VAL A 830 5.87 -21.93 -19.70
CA VAL A 830 6.67 -21.15 -18.76
C VAL A 830 6.96 -22.01 -17.54
N ASP A 831 8.23 -22.31 -17.29
CA ASP A 831 8.65 -23.17 -16.18
C ASP A 831 8.86 -22.37 -14.89
N ALA A 832 9.34 -21.12 -14.98
CA ALA A 832 9.40 -20.19 -13.85
C ALA A 832 9.16 -18.73 -14.29
N ALA A 833 8.66 -17.90 -13.36
CA ALA A 833 8.42 -16.48 -13.58
C ALA A 833 8.79 -15.67 -12.33
N TRP A 834 9.50 -14.55 -12.49
CA TRP A 834 9.78 -13.63 -11.38
C TRP A 834 10.05 -12.20 -11.86
N VAL A 835 9.89 -11.23 -10.94
CA VAL A 835 10.26 -9.83 -11.17
C VAL A 835 11.45 -9.46 -10.29
N ALA A 836 12.49 -8.89 -10.90
CA ALA A 836 13.66 -8.39 -10.21
C ALA A 836 14.22 -7.15 -10.93
N ALA A 837 14.72 -6.16 -10.18
CA ALA A 837 15.29 -4.92 -10.71
C ALA A 837 14.44 -4.21 -11.79
N GLY A 838 13.11 -4.21 -11.65
CA GLY A 838 12.19 -3.60 -12.63
C GLY A 838 12.01 -4.39 -13.93
N ARG A 839 12.45 -5.65 -13.97
CA ARG A 839 12.37 -6.54 -15.13
C ARG A 839 11.59 -7.81 -14.79
N LEU A 840 10.81 -8.31 -15.75
CA LEU A 840 10.14 -9.61 -15.67
C LEU A 840 10.97 -10.64 -16.42
N TYR A 841 11.19 -11.79 -15.80
CA TYR A 841 11.90 -12.94 -16.37
C TYR A 841 10.95 -14.13 -16.48
N LEU A 842 10.93 -14.77 -17.65
CA LEU A 842 10.17 -16.00 -17.91
C LEU A 842 11.13 -17.06 -18.48
N THR A 843 11.11 -18.27 -17.94
CA THR A 843 11.98 -19.37 -18.37
C THR A 843 11.19 -20.49 -19.05
N THR A 844 11.83 -21.18 -19.98
CA THR A 844 11.30 -22.39 -20.61
C THR A 844 12.45 -23.30 -21.02
N GLY A 845 12.52 -24.49 -20.44
CA GLY A 845 13.67 -25.39 -20.60
C GLY A 845 15.00 -24.73 -20.23
N LEU A 846 15.92 -24.64 -21.20
CA LEU A 846 17.24 -24.01 -21.05
C LEU A 846 17.28 -22.60 -21.67
N GLU A 847 16.13 -21.99 -21.89
CA GLU A 847 16.00 -20.65 -22.45
C GLU A 847 15.26 -19.73 -21.47
N TYR A 848 15.59 -18.44 -21.50
CA TYR A 848 14.78 -17.43 -20.83
C TYR A 848 14.64 -16.15 -21.65
N VAL A 849 13.52 -15.47 -21.42
CA VAL A 849 13.23 -14.15 -21.99
C VAL A 849 13.08 -13.12 -20.88
N ARG A 850 13.40 -11.86 -21.20
CA ARG A 850 13.36 -10.73 -20.28
C ARG A 850 12.51 -9.60 -20.85
N TYR A 851 11.76 -8.94 -19.98
CA TYR A 851 11.00 -7.73 -20.30
C TYR A 851 11.35 -6.62 -19.32
N THR A 852 11.79 -5.47 -19.81
CA THR A 852 11.92 -4.27 -18.99
C THR A 852 10.53 -3.66 -18.78
N LEU A 853 10.07 -3.60 -17.52
CA LEU A 853 8.73 -3.10 -17.20
C LEU A 853 8.63 -1.60 -17.44
N ARG A 854 7.48 -1.14 -17.91
CA ARG A 854 7.19 0.30 -18.03
C ARG A 854 7.04 0.94 -16.64
N PRO A 855 7.16 2.28 -16.51
CA PRO A 855 7.01 2.97 -15.22
C PRO A 855 5.68 2.71 -14.49
N ASP A 856 4.62 2.40 -15.25
CA ASP A 856 3.30 2.03 -14.72
C ASP A 856 3.20 0.55 -14.30
N GLY A 857 4.31 -0.20 -14.38
CA GLY A 857 4.39 -1.63 -14.09
C GLY A 857 3.79 -2.54 -15.16
N SER A 858 3.38 -2.01 -16.32
CA SER A 858 2.92 -2.83 -17.45
C SER A 858 4.08 -3.49 -18.19
N VAL A 859 3.82 -4.67 -18.77
CA VAL A 859 4.81 -5.42 -19.53
C VAL A 859 4.71 -5.02 -21.02
N PRO A 860 5.82 -4.64 -21.67
CA PRO A 860 5.85 -4.43 -23.12
C PRO A 860 5.52 -5.71 -23.91
N PRO A 861 5.05 -5.57 -25.17
CA PRO A 861 4.65 -6.72 -25.98
C PRO A 861 5.82 -7.53 -26.59
N LEU A 862 7.05 -7.00 -26.51
CA LEU A 862 8.27 -7.61 -27.07
C LEU A 862 9.28 -7.86 -25.95
N VAL A 863 10.08 -8.91 -26.09
CA VAL A 863 11.23 -9.18 -25.23
C VAL A 863 12.33 -8.14 -25.47
N ASP A 864 13.17 -7.92 -24.45
CA ASP A 864 14.31 -7.02 -24.55
C ASP A 864 15.33 -7.51 -25.60
N ASP A 865 16.11 -6.58 -26.17
CA ASP A 865 17.17 -6.92 -27.12
C ASP A 865 18.23 -7.83 -26.46
N GLY A 866 18.72 -8.81 -27.24
CA GLY A 866 19.65 -9.83 -26.76
C GLY A 866 18.98 -11.06 -26.12
N TYR A 867 17.66 -11.13 -26.13
CA TYR A 867 16.87 -12.28 -25.67
C TYR A 867 16.08 -12.90 -26.85
N PRO A 868 15.81 -14.22 -26.83
CA PRO A 868 16.06 -15.18 -25.77
C PRO A 868 17.54 -15.46 -25.50
N ALA A 869 17.88 -15.75 -24.25
CA ALA A 869 19.22 -16.11 -23.81
C ALA A 869 19.25 -17.53 -23.22
N ALA A 870 20.42 -18.17 -23.29
CA ALA A 870 20.60 -19.53 -22.78
C ALA A 870 20.79 -19.55 -21.25
N LEU A 871 20.25 -20.58 -20.61
CA LEU A 871 20.48 -20.90 -19.20
C LEU A 871 21.49 -22.06 -19.07
N PRO A 872 22.37 -22.02 -18.06
CA PRO A 872 23.30 -23.12 -17.80
C PRO A 872 22.59 -24.40 -17.29
N TRP A 873 21.41 -24.26 -16.67
CA TRP A 873 20.58 -25.36 -16.19
C TRP A 873 19.12 -24.90 -16.06
N GLN A 874 18.17 -25.84 -16.04
CA GLN A 874 16.73 -25.54 -16.07
C GLN A 874 16.24 -24.93 -14.76
N ILE A 875 15.46 -23.84 -14.84
CA ILE A 875 14.84 -23.21 -13.68
C ILE A 875 13.34 -23.50 -13.69
N ASP A 876 12.87 -24.22 -12.68
CA ASP A 876 11.45 -24.61 -12.51
C ASP A 876 10.73 -23.84 -11.41
N THR A 877 11.44 -23.07 -10.59
CA THR A 877 10.85 -22.20 -9.57
C THR A 877 11.82 -21.08 -9.20
N ALA A 878 11.30 -19.89 -8.97
CA ALA A 878 12.06 -18.75 -8.50
C ALA A 878 11.29 -18.00 -7.41
N PHE A 879 11.99 -17.50 -6.39
CA PHE A 879 11.42 -16.48 -5.50
C PHE A 879 12.50 -15.52 -5.00
N ARG A 880 12.07 -14.28 -4.74
CA ARG A 880 12.92 -13.22 -4.21
C ARG A 880 12.75 -13.08 -2.70
N ARG A 881 13.84 -12.81 -1.99
CA ARG A 881 13.83 -12.41 -0.60
C ARG A 881 14.86 -11.31 -0.38
N GLU A 882 14.37 -10.13 0.01
CA GLU A 882 15.21 -8.93 0.15
C GLU A 882 15.98 -8.68 -1.16
N ASP A 883 17.31 -8.72 -1.12
CA ASP A 883 18.17 -8.50 -2.29
C ASP A 883 18.65 -9.82 -2.94
N ASP A 884 18.30 -10.96 -2.36
CA ASP A 884 18.66 -12.29 -2.88
C ASP A 884 17.52 -12.88 -3.74
N LEU A 885 17.89 -13.53 -4.84
CA LEU A 885 17.04 -14.35 -5.69
C LEU A 885 17.43 -15.82 -5.57
N TYR A 886 16.45 -16.68 -5.29
CA TYR A 886 16.60 -18.12 -5.16
C TYR A 886 15.98 -18.80 -6.38
N LEU A 887 16.78 -19.58 -7.10
CA LEU A 887 16.41 -20.25 -8.34
C LEU A 887 16.55 -21.77 -8.16
N PHE A 888 15.54 -22.53 -8.56
CA PHE A 888 15.48 -23.97 -8.31
C PHE A 888 15.48 -24.79 -9.59
N SER A 889 16.00 -26.01 -9.45
CA SER A 889 15.92 -27.08 -10.43
C SER A 889 15.68 -28.38 -9.67
N GLY A 890 14.42 -28.77 -9.52
CA GLY A 890 14.01 -29.94 -8.74
C GLY A 890 14.47 -29.89 -7.28
N ASP A 891 15.43 -30.74 -6.91
CA ASP A 891 15.99 -30.84 -5.56
C ASP A 891 17.27 -30.01 -5.34
N ARG A 892 17.59 -29.12 -6.29
CA ARG A 892 18.76 -28.24 -6.25
C ARG A 892 18.37 -26.77 -6.38
N TYR A 893 19.28 -25.90 -5.95
CA TYR A 893 19.07 -24.45 -6.02
C TYR A 893 20.37 -23.66 -6.18
N ALA A 894 20.25 -22.47 -6.75
CA ALA A 894 21.27 -21.43 -6.70
C ALA A 894 20.74 -20.18 -6.03
N ARG A 895 21.64 -19.44 -5.38
CA ARG A 895 21.35 -18.12 -4.82
C ARG A 895 22.21 -17.09 -5.54
N ILE A 896 21.56 -16.07 -6.08
CA ILE A 896 22.21 -14.94 -6.75
C ILE A 896 21.66 -13.62 -6.22
N ASP A 897 22.39 -12.54 -6.47
CA ASP A 897 21.88 -11.19 -6.28
C ASP A 897 20.71 -10.94 -7.26
N ALA A 898 19.66 -10.25 -6.81
CA ALA A 898 18.48 -9.98 -7.63
C ALA A 898 18.76 -9.14 -8.88
N GLU A 899 19.89 -8.44 -8.96
CA GLU A 899 20.33 -7.69 -10.15
C GLU A 899 21.17 -8.53 -11.13
N ARG A 900 21.61 -9.73 -10.72
CA ARG A 900 22.45 -10.60 -11.57
C ARG A 900 21.63 -11.30 -12.66
N GLU A 901 22.18 -11.36 -13.87
CA GLU A 901 21.53 -12.03 -15.01
C GLU A 901 21.61 -13.57 -14.93
N PRO A 902 20.52 -14.30 -15.25
CA PRO A 902 20.47 -15.77 -15.25
C PRO A 902 21.36 -16.49 -16.28
N ALA A 903 21.95 -15.77 -17.23
CA ALA A 903 22.88 -16.37 -18.19
C ALA A 903 24.19 -16.86 -17.52
N ASP A 904 24.56 -16.30 -16.36
CA ASP A 904 25.79 -16.60 -15.63
C ASP A 904 25.47 -17.07 -14.19
N LEU A 905 24.87 -18.25 -14.07
CA LEU A 905 24.50 -18.84 -12.78
C LEU A 905 25.59 -19.76 -12.24
N PRO A 906 25.81 -19.77 -10.91
CA PRO A 906 26.65 -20.79 -10.29
C PRO A 906 26.01 -22.18 -10.38
N ASP A 907 26.83 -23.21 -10.18
CA ASP A 907 26.35 -24.59 -10.09
C ASP A 907 25.33 -24.74 -8.94
N PRO A 908 24.19 -25.41 -9.18
CA PRO A 908 23.14 -25.50 -8.18
C PRO A 908 23.51 -26.49 -7.08
N LEU A 909 23.34 -26.07 -5.83
CA LEU A 909 23.60 -26.84 -4.62
C LEU A 909 22.39 -27.71 -4.27
N PRO A 910 22.58 -28.89 -3.66
CA PRO A 910 21.46 -29.71 -3.19
C PRO A 910 20.68 -28.98 -2.10
N VAL A 911 19.35 -28.93 -2.21
CA VAL A 911 18.48 -28.39 -1.16
C VAL A 911 18.71 -29.17 0.14
N ALA A 912 18.86 -30.49 0.06
CA ALA A 912 19.18 -31.32 1.21
C ALA A 912 20.57 -30.98 1.79
N GLY A 913 20.60 -30.41 3.00
CA GLY A 913 21.83 -30.20 3.78
C GLY A 913 22.66 -28.97 3.42
N ALA A 914 22.41 -28.32 2.27
CA ALA A 914 22.98 -27.02 1.91
C ALA A 914 22.00 -25.85 2.13
N TRP A 915 20.69 -26.13 2.23
CA TRP A 915 19.64 -25.15 2.53
C TRP A 915 19.75 -24.62 3.97
N GLY A 916 20.74 -23.76 4.20
CA GLY A 916 20.91 -22.95 5.41
C GLY A 916 20.45 -21.52 5.13
N ASN A 917 19.66 -20.97 6.05
CA ASN A 917 19.19 -19.57 6.08
C ASN A 917 17.91 -19.21 5.30
N CYS A 918 16.98 -20.15 5.12
CA CYS A 918 15.57 -19.77 5.07
C CYS A 918 15.01 -19.85 6.51
N PRO A 919 14.42 -18.79 7.10
CA PRO A 919 13.74 -18.88 8.38
C PRO A 919 12.67 -19.98 8.30
N GLY A 920 12.55 -20.91 9.23
CA GLY A 920 13.43 -21.23 10.38
C GLY A 920 14.03 -22.62 10.18
N THR A 921 15.31 -22.84 10.46
CA THR A 921 15.75 -23.18 11.82
C THR A 921 17.28 -23.18 11.90
N GLY A 922 17.81 -22.67 13.01
CA GLY A 922 19.24 -22.72 13.34
C GLY A 922 19.73 -24.14 13.61
N ARG A 923 20.53 -24.65 12.67
CA ARG A 923 21.67 -25.60 12.73
C ARG A 923 21.60 -26.92 13.54
N ARG A 924 21.46 -27.97 12.71
CA ARG A 924 22.25 -29.22 12.56
C ARG A 924 22.04 -30.42 13.52
N ARG A 925 21.44 -31.44 12.87
CA ARG A 925 21.68 -32.90 12.90
C ARG A 925 20.90 -33.74 13.92
N SER A 926 19.67 -34.07 13.55
CA SER A 926 19.35 -35.43 13.08
C SER A 926 18.10 -35.39 12.18
N THR A 927 18.27 -35.88 10.96
CA THR A 927 17.33 -36.09 9.84
C THR A 927 15.83 -36.19 10.15
N PRO A 928 14.99 -35.33 9.54
CA PRO A 928 13.74 -35.77 8.95
C PRO A 928 14.04 -36.36 7.57
N ARG A 929 13.57 -37.58 7.28
CA ARG A 929 13.53 -38.10 5.91
C ARG A 929 12.54 -37.26 5.10
N TRP A 930 13.03 -36.20 4.45
CA TRP A 930 12.35 -35.69 3.26
C TRP A 930 12.76 -36.61 2.11
N THR A 931 11.98 -37.66 1.87
CA THR A 931 12.01 -38.32 0.57
C THR A 931 11.58 -37.29 -0.46
N ALA A 932 12.44 -37.04 -1.45
CA ALA A 932 12.08 -36.34 -2.67
C ALA A 932 10.89 -37.06 -3.32
N SER A 933 9.68 -36.64 -2.99
CA SER A 933 8.46 -37.03 -3.69
C SER A 933 7.94 -35.78 -4.38
N ARG A 934 8.34 -35.63 -5.65
CA ARG A 934 7.65 -34.88 -6.71
C ARG A 934 6.67 -33.82 -6.19
N ALA A 935 7.15 -32.60 -6.01
CA ALA A 935 6.26 -31.45 -6.03
C ALA A 935 5.77 -31.28 -7.49
N CYS A 936 4.46 -31.31 -7.67
CA CYS A 936 3.72 -31.01 -8.90
C CYS A 936 3.94 -31.94 -10.11
N THR A 937 3.57 -33.22 -9.97
CA THR A 937 2.97 -33.97 -11.09
C THR A 937 1.73 -34.71 -10.60
N CYS A 938 0.54 -34.23 -10.98
CA CYS A 938 -0.67 -35.03 -10.94
C CYS A 938 -0.60 -36.08 -12.05
N SER A 939 -0.24 -37.31 -11.71
CA SER A 939 -0.61 -38.48 -12.49
C SER A 939 -0.65 -39.67 -11.56
N TRP A 940 -1.82 -40.20 -11.23
CA TRP A 940 -2.00 -41.62 -10.93
C TRP A 940 -3.46 -42.02 -11.22
N THR A 941 -3.64 -42.68 -12.36
CA THR A 941 -4.74 -43.61 -12.61
C THR A 941 -4.62 -44.83 -11.71
N ALA A 942 -5.76 -45.36 -11.29
CA ALA A 942 -5.92 -46.44 -10.32
C ALA A 942 -5.42 -47.80 -10.81
N SER A 943 -4.80 -48.59 -9.91
CA SER A 943 -4.98 -50.05 -9.85
C SER A 943 -4.42 -50.67 -8.56
N THR A 944 -5.32 -51.36 -7.86
CA THR A 944 -5.25 -52.42 -6.82
C THR A 944 -3.94 -53.17 -6.50
N CYS A 945 -3.79 -53.42 -5.18
CA CYS A 945 -3.29 -54.62 -4.46
C CYS A 945 -1.89 -55.21 -4.74
N GLY A 946 -1.10 -55.41 -3.68
CA GLY A 946 0.01 -56.39 -3.65
C GLY A 946 1.02 -56.16 -2.53
N THR A 947 1.18 -57.14 -1.64
CA THR A 947 1.98 -57.22 -0.41
C THR A 947 3.52 -57.17 -0.57
N PRO A 948 4.29 -56.97 0.53
CA PRO A 948 5.72 -56.62 0.49
C PRO A 948 6.67 -57.79 0.80
N ARG A 949 7.92 -57.77 0.29
CA ARG A 949 9.15 -58.36 0.90
C ARG A 949 10.45 -58.07 0.08
N PRO A 950 11.67 -58.28 0.62
CA PRO A 950 12.71 -57.25 0.66
C PRO A 950 14.06 -57.66 0.02
N CYS A 951 15.08 -56.78 0.16
CA CYS A 951 16.52 -57.07 0.39
C CYS A 951 17.58 -56.60 -0.63
N ARG A 952 18.65 -56.05 -0.01
CA ARG A 952 20.10 -56.18 -0.27
C ARG A 952 20.84 -55.22 -1.21
N CYS A 953 21.58 -54.32 -0.54
CA CYS A 953 23.05 -54.23 -0.48
C CYS A 953 23.91 -54.44 -1.74
N ALA A 954 24.73 -53.43 -2.06
CA ALA A 954 26.19 -53.44 -2.25
C ALA A 954 26.57 -52.11 -2.92
N GLY A 955 27.64 -51.38 -2.64
CA GLY A 955 28.83 -51.59 -1.83
C GLY A 955 29.99 -50.83 -2.48
N ARG A 956 30.82 -50.14 -1.67
CA ARG A 956 32.24 -49.81 -1.93
C ARG A 956 32.51 -48.85 -3.12
N THR A 957 33.49 -47.96 -3.17
CA THR A 957 34.78 -47.81 -2.47
C THR A 957 35.39 -46.42 -2.76
N SER A 958 36.15 -45.91 -1.76
CA SER A 958 37.44 -45.18 -1.83
C SER A 958 37.63 -43.86 -2.63
N TRP A 959 38.00 -42.83 -1.85
CA TRP A 959 39.10 -41.82 -1.93
C TRP A 959 40.28 -42.09 -2.90
N PRO A 960 41.25 -41.15 -3.15
CA PRO A 960 41.60 -39.89 -2.43
C PRO A 960 41.99 -38.68 -3.34
N GLY A 961 42.31 -37.52 -2.75
CA GLY A 961 43.13 -36.51 -3.46
C GLY A 961 43.18 -35.09 -2.87
N CYS A 962 43.99 -34.86 -1.83
CA CYS A 962 44.39 -33.54 -1.33
C CYS A 962 45.08 -32.65 -2.38
N ARG A 963 44.85 -31.33 -2.30
CA ARG A 963 45.93 -30.31 -2.26
C ARG A 963 45.43 -28.95 -1.77
N SER A 964 46.18 -28.44 -0.80
CA SER A 964 46.12 -27.15 -0.11
C SER A 964 46.79 -26.01 -0.90
N ARG A 965 46.35 -24.76 -0.68
CA ARG A 965 47.10 -23.47 -0.51
C ARG A 965 46.12 -22.31 -0.79
N SER A 966 45.69 -21.52 0.19
CA SER A 966 46.36 -20.43 0.93
C SER A 966 46.51 -19.11 0.17
N SER A 967 46.03 -18.05 0.84
CA SER A 967 46.36 -16.61 0.79
C SER A 967 45.91 -15.76 -0.40
N GLY A 968 45.17 -14.70 -0.04
CA GLY A 968 44.71 -13.55 -0.80
C GLY A 968 43.68 -12.81 0.04
#